data_AF-A0A2V8RR76-F1
#
_entry.id   AF-A0A2V8RR76-F1
#
_cell.length_a   1.000
_cell.length_b   1.000
_cell.length_c   1.000
_cell.angle_alpha   90.00
_cell.angle_beta   90.00
_cell.angle_gamma   90.00
#
_symmetry.space_group_name_H-M   'P 1'
#
loop_
_entity.id
_entity.type
_entity.pdbx_description
1 polymer ?
#
loop_
_entity_poly.entity_id
_entity_poly.type
_entity_poly.pdbx_seq_one_letter_code
_entity_poly.pdbx_strand_id
1 'polypeptide(L)'
;MRIRRLPASTLFLLAIFSSFGVPAVAQQPQATPGQSEDVVRVNTALVQTDVTVFDRRGTFVEDLKREQFVLKVDGKPREISFFERIEAGSHSEEAQLAAARGSAISGNTGGAPIPLDRGRTIFFFVDDLHVSASDIVQVRESLKRFIDRTMGQNDEAAIITTSGQVGFLQQLTDNKAVLRAAVDRITTRQQNVHDAERPAMSEYQAMLVEQNDRDVLDVFIDAILRNFPGIPRQIAGDMIRQRAAAMLQQSGMITTNTLSALEGLVKSMGRLPGRKLVLFVSGGFLLDQNHSDAFDRLKRVTSAAATAGVVIYSIDARGLVATSADLSGGAPFDSSGRLERASMGELGATQDGLNALARDTGGRAFFNTNALSSAVTTAVQESSVYYLLAWRPDSEEQRSQRFHRIEVSVVGRPELLVRFRRGFGEVEPAKTAAQPRRGKQPAAVMKIPIDELRATLRSLYPEVALPVSLTLNFLNIPQRGSVLTTSLKVVTSRVELEPVGATRAANIDIAGLILDIQGKVVSSFENRLTIKINSTDVKSSPPDSVSYNHLAAIKPGLYQVRVAARDAKQGRAGSSFQWIEIPDLESKTLALSTLIVGERKLGAEGPPRIDPSKPGGDKDPFDQVRLNVDHRFTRTSHLRFLTFVYNAFGAKPLVPTPESPDNSQGNAAMVPTSANAGPDLAVQVQVFRDNEPVITDPLHKVSVEGIADLSRVPYAAELTLNGLRPGRYVLQVTVIDRLAKTSASQRFAFEVD
;
A
#
# COMPACT_ATOMS: atom_id res chain seq x y z
N MET A 1 -46.78 -52.52 -37.82
CA MET A 1 -47.68 -53.69 -37.74
C MET A 1 -48.54 -53.55 -36.49
N ARG A 2 -49.89 -53.38 -36.63
CA ARG A 2 -50.89 -53.30 -35.52
C ARG A 2 -50.77 -52.05 -34.59
N ILE A 3 -51.82 -51.47 -33.96
CA ILE A 3 -53.28 -51.72 -34.01
C ILE A 3 -54.15 -50.46 -33.67
N ARG A 4 -55.23 -50.21 -34.45
CA ARG A 4 -56.62 -49.69 -34.16
C ARG A 4 -56.89 -48.53 -33.13
N ARG A 5 -57.61 -47.42 -33.49
CA ARG A 5 -59.11 -47.12 -33.57
C ARG A 5 -59.79 -46.85 -32.19
N LEU A 6 -60.85 -46.02 -31.96
CA LEU A 6 -61.74 -45.06 -32.70
C LEU A 6 -62.47 -44.08 -31.68
N PRO A 7 -63.52 -43.23 -31.98
CA PRO A 7 -63.83 -41.95 -31.28
C PRO A 7 -65.31 -41.79 -30.79
N ALA A 8 -65.75 -40.56 -30.44
CA ALA A 8 -67.13 -39.97 -30.32
C ALA A 8 -67.15 -38.84 -29.24
N SER A 9 -68.06 -37.84 -29.10
CA SER A 9 -69.16 -37.25 -29.92
C SER A 9 -69.83 -36.00 -29.22
N THR A 10 -70.46 -35.07 -29.99
CA THR A 10 -71.82 -34.42 -29.82
C THR A 10 -72.28 -33.79 -28.46
N LEU A 11 -72.97 -32.63 -28.26
CA LEU A 11 -73.44 -31.34 -28.92
C LEU A 11 -74.21 -30.51 -27.79
N PHE A 12 -74.89 -29.33 -27.82
CA PHE A 12 -75.13 -28.07 -28.59
C PHE A 12 -75.94 -27.05 -27.67
N LEU A 13 -76.41 -25.87 -28.16
CA LEU A 13 -77.36 -24.86 -27.53
C LEU A 13 -76.88 -23.98 -26.32
N LEU A 14 -77.41 -22.76 -25.96
CA LEU A 14 -78.14 -21.65 -26.67
C LEU A 14 -78.45 -20.41 -25.75
N ALA A 15 -78.41 -19.16 -26.28
CA ALA A 15 -79.08 -17.89 -25.82
C ALA A 15 -78.63 -17.24 -24.46
N ILE A 16 -78.97 -16.00 -24.02
CA ILE A 16 -80.03 -14.98 -24.29
C ILE A 16 -79.46 -13.51 -24.28
N PHE A 17 -80.21 -12.50 -24.79
CA PHE A 17 -79.99 -11.02 -24.79
C PHE A 17 -79.69 -10.40 -23.39
N SER A 18 -79.29 -9.12 -23.15
CA SER A 18 -79.55 -7.77 -23.74
C SER A 18 -78.48 -6.73 -23.21
N SER A 19 -78.40 -5.38 -23.41
CA SER A 19 -79.03 -4.29 -24.22
C SER A 19 -78.30 -2.92 -23.98
N PHE A 20 -78.63 -1.85 -24.73
CA PHE A 20 -78.43 -0.38 -24.48
C PHE A 20 -77.01 0.28 -24.42
N GLY A 21 -76.53 0.80 -25.57
CA GLY A 21 -76.53 2.25 -25.89
C GLY A 21 -75.47 3.27 -25.36
N VAL A 22 -74.57 3.71 -26.27
CA VAL A 22 -73.96 5.08 -26.38
C VAL A 22 -72.91 5.53 -25.31
N PRO A 23 -71.87 6.36 -25.62
CA PRO A 23 -71.28 6.80 -26.89
C PRO A 23 -69.86 6.25 -27.14
N ALA A 24 -69.21 6.68 -28.24
CA ALA A 24 -67.81 6.35 -28.54
C ALA A 24 -66.81 7.33 -27.88
N VAL A 25 -65.70 6.78 -27.38
CA VAL A 25 -64.43 7.49 -27.13
C VAL A 25 -63.35 6.73 -27.90
N ALA A 26 -62.45 7.45 -28.59
CA ALA A 26 -61.48 6.84 -29.48
C ALA A 26 -60.45 5.98 -28.72
N GLN A 27 -60.38 4.68 -29.03
CA GLN A 27 -59.28 3.83 -28.57
C GLN A 27 -58.01 4.16 -29.34
N GLN A 28 -56.93 4.50 -28.63
CA GLN A 28 -55.59 4.45 -29.19
C GLN A 28 -55.23 3.00 -29.56
N PRO A 29 -54.49 2.76 -30.65
CA PRO A 29 -54.03 1.42 -30.99
C PRO A 29 -53.20 0.81 -29.84
N GLN A 30 -53.63 -0.34 -29.31
CA GLN A 30 -52.80 -1.09 -28.37
C GLN A 30 -51.58 -1.62 -29.12
N ALA A 31 -50.40 -1.12 -28.76
CA ALA A 31 -49.15 -1.70 -29.23
C ALA A 31 -49.05 -3.14 -28.73
N THR A 32 -48.80 -4.08 -29.65
CA THR A 32 -48.47 -5.47 -29.31
C THR A 32 -47.25 -5.48 -28.38
N PRO A 33 -47.22 -6.29 -27.30
CA PRO A 33 -46.01 -6.46 -26.51
C PRO A 33 -44.95 -7.14 -27.39
N GLY A 34 -44.08 -6.31 -27.99
CA GLY A 34 -42.91 -6.78 -28.72
C GLY A 34 -42.05 -7.64 -27.80
N GLN A 35 -41.56 -8.76 -28.34
CA GLN A 35 -40.64 -9.62 -27.61
C GLN A 35 -39.44 -8.77 -27.17
N SER A 36 -39.11 -8.83 -25.88
CA SER A 36 -37.82 -8.33 -25.41
C SER A 36 -36.73 -9.14 -26.10
N GLU A 37 -36.02 -8.52 -27.04
CA GLU A 37 -34.69 -9.01 -27.38
C GLU A 37 -33.90 -9.08 -26.07
N ASP A 38 -33.46 -10.28 -25.70
CA ASP A 38 -32.42 -10.42 -24.69
C ASP A 38 -31.16 -9.79 -25.27
N VAL A 39 -30.99 -8.48 -25.02
CA VAL A 39 -29.77 -7.74 -25.35
C VAL A 39 -28.68 -8.33 -24.48
N VAL A 40 -28.03 -9.37 -25.01
CA VAL A 40 -26.90 -10.05 -24.38
C VAL A 40 -25.79 -9.01 -24.20
N ARG A 41 -25.75 -8.41 -23.01
CA ARG A 41 -24.72 -7.45 -22.61
C ARG A 41 -23.41 -8.19 -22.41
N VAL A 42 -22.76 -8.53 -23.52
CA VAL A 42 -21.40 -9.06 -23.53
C VAL A 42 -20.48 -7.92 -23.06
N ASN A 43 -20.28 -7.84 -21.74
CA ASN A 43 -19.23 -7.04 -21.13
C ASN A 43 -17.87 -7.62 -21.57
N THR A 44 -17.44 -7.26 -22.77
CA THR A 44 -16.11 -7.58 -23.30
C THR A 44 -15.07 -6.78 -22.52
N ALA A 45 -14.61 -7.35 -21.40
CA ALA A 45 -13.54 -6.80 -20.61
C ALA A 45 -12.31 -6.57 -21.51
N LEU A 46 -11.84 -5.33 -21.55
CA LEU A 46 -10.63 -4.95 -22.28
C LEU A 46 -9.41 -5.43 -21.50
N VAL A 47 -8.49 -6.13 -22.18
CA VAL A 47 -7.20 -6.49 -21.59
C VAL A 47 -6.30 -5.26 -21.66
N GLN A 48 -5.93 -4.74 -20.49
CA GLN A 48 -5.14 -3.52 -20.32
C GLN A 48 -3.64 -3.86 -20.36
N THR A 49 -2.92 -3.61 -21.45
CA THR A 49 -1.47 -3.91 -21.58
C THR A 49 -0.62 -2.67 -21.34
N ASP A 50 0.21 -2.70 -20.29
CA ASP A 50 1.15 -1.63 -19.96
C ASP A 50 2.46 -1.78 -20.77
N VAL A 51 2.92 -0.68 -21.37
CA VAL A 51 4.11 -0.66 -22.24
C VAL A 51 4.98 0.55 -21.90
N THR A 52 6.27 0.31 -21.66
CA THR A 52 7.29 1.37 -21.54
C THR A 52 8.24 1.30 -22.73
N VAL A 53 8.64 2.46 -23.25
CA VAL A 53 9.52 2.53 -24.44
C VAL A 53 10.65 3.49 -24.15
N PHE A 54 11.88 3.02 -24.28
CA PHE A 54 13.08 3.79 -24.00
C PHE A 54 13.97 3.96 -25.24
N ASP A 55 14.65 5.10 -25.32
CA ASP A 55 15.69 5.34 -26.30
C ASP A 55 17.01 4.61 -25.93
N ARG A 56 18.06 4.80 -26.75
CA ARG A 56 19.40 4.23 -26.50
C ARG A 56 20.10 4.80 -25.25
N ARG A 57 19.58 5.88 -24.64
CA ARG A 57 20.10 6.49 -23.40
C ARG A 57 19.32 6.03 -22.16
N GLY A 58 18.25 5.25 -22.34
CA GLY A 58 17.35 4.83 -21.25
C GLY A 58 16.30 5.89 -20.89
N THR A 59 16.15 6.96 -21.67
CA THR A 59 15.09 7.96 -21.49
C THR A 59 13.79 7.47 -22.10
N PHE A 60 12.67 7.66 -21.40
CA PHE A 60 11.34 7.29 -21.90
C PHE A 60 10.95 8.17 -23.11
N VAL A 61 10.35 7.56 -24.13
CA VAL A 61 9.95 8.26 -25.37
C VAL A 61 8.48 8.68 -25.28
N GLU A 62 8.20 9.99 -25.15
CA GLU A 62 6.86 10.52 -24.84
C GLU A 62 5.93 10.76 -26.04
N ASP A 63 6.47 10.93 -27.25
CA ASP A 63 5.69 11.32 -28.44
C ASP A 63 5.22 10.13 -29.31
N LEU A 64 5.01 8.94 -28.72
CA LEU A 64 4.52 7.78 -29.49
C LEU A 64 2.99 7.77 -29.56
N LYS A 65 2.46 7.45 -30.75
CA LYS A 65 1.02 7.40 -31.04
C LYS A 65 0.54 5.96 -31.19
N ARG A 66 -0.76 5.73 -30.95
CA ARG A 66 -1.46 4.43 -31.10
C ARG A 66 -1.06 3.68 -32.38
N GLU A 67 -1.01 4.38 -33.50
CA GLU A 67 -0.76 3.83 -34.84
C GLU A 67 0.68 3.32 -35.02
N GLN A 68 1.60 3.70 -34.12
CA GLN A 68 2.99 3.24 -34.13
C GLN A 68 3.18 1.94 -33.36
N PHE A 69 2.19 1.45 -32.61
CA PHE A 69 2.29 0.20 -31.85
C PHE A 69 1.65 -0.97 -32.60
N VAL A 70 2.40 -2.06 -32.76
CA VAL A 70 1.86 -3.36 -33.19
C VAL A 70 1.75 -4.26 -31.97
N LEU A 71 0.51 -4.61 -31.59
CA LEU A 71 0.23 -5.60 -30.57
C LEU A 71 -0.17 -6.93 -31.22
N LYS A 72 0.41 -8.03 -30.75
CA LYS A 72 0.06 -9.40 -31.13
C LYS A 72 -0.27 -10.23 -29.90
N VAL A 73 -1.14 -11.21 -30.08
CA VAL A 73 -1.45 -12.24 -29.09
C VAL A 73 -1.37 -13.60 -29.77
N ASP A 74 -0.53 -14.49 -29.22
CA ASP A 74 -0.20 -15.80 -29.79
C ASP A 74 0.23 -15.69 -31.27
N GLY A 75 1.02 -14.64 -31.58
CA GLY A 75 1.50 -14.30 -32.92
C GLY A 75 0.49 -13.58 -33.83
N LYS A 76 -0.80 -13.57 -33.49
CA LYS A 76 -1.88 -12.93 -34.29
C LYS A 76 -2.01 -11.45 -33.94
N PRO A 77 -2.07 -10.51 -34.91
CA PRO A 77 -2.30 -9.09 -34.64
C PRO A 77 -3.62 -8.81 -33.90
N ARG A 78 -3.64 -7.76 -33.07
CA ARG A 78 -4.84 -7.29 -32.35
C ARG A 78 -4.99 -5.77 -32.49
N GLU A 79 -6.23 -5.30 -32.61
CA GLU A 79 -6.50 -3.86 -32.60
C GLU A 79 -6.44 -3.32 -31.16
N ILE A 80 -5.59 -2.31 -30.96
CA ILE A 80 -5.56 -1.49 -29.74
C ILE A 80 -6.82 -0.64 -29.72
N SER A 81 -7.81 -1.01 -28.91
CA SER A 81 -9.12 -0.31 -28.79
C SER A 81 -9.04 0.99 -27.99
N PHE A 82 -8.06 1.13 -27.10
CA PHE A 82 -7.80 2.32 -26.28
C PHE A 82 -6.29 2.51 -26.11
N PHE A 83 -5.83 3.76 -26.13
CA PHE A 83 -4.42 4.14 -26.02
C PHE A 83 -4.29 5.44 -25.23
N GLU A 84 -3.40 5.49 -24.24
CA GLU A 84 -3.18 6.67 -23.39
C GLU A 84 -1.77 6.68 -22.78
N ARG A 85 -1.17 7.87 -22.55
CA ARG A 85 0.03 8.04 -21.70
C ARG A 85 -0.41 8.17 -20.23
N ILE A 86 0.02 7.23 -19.40
CA ILE A 86 -0.27 7.18 -17.96
C ILE A 86 0.96 7.59 -17.15
N GLU A 87 0.71 8.36 -16.10
CA GLU A 87 1.68 8.67 -15.06
C GLU A 87 1.24 7.98 -13.76
N ALA A 88 2.06 7.04 -13.27
CA ALA A 88 1.72 6.17 -12.15
C ALA A 88 1.65 6.95 -10.83
N GLY A 89 0.51 6.86 -10.14
CA GLY A 89 0.21 7.60 -8.92
C GLY A 89 -0.53 8.92 -9.15
N SER A 90 -0.59 9.42 -10.39
CA SER A 90 -1.20 10.72 -10.69
C SER A 90 -2.72 10.74 -10.46
N HIS A 91 -3.27 11.95 -10.27
CA HIS A 91 -4.71 12.17 -10.15
C HIS A 91 -5.56 11.68 -11.33
N SER A 92 -4.99 11.47 -12.53
CA SER A 92 -5.71 10.96 -13.70
C SER A 92 -5.66 9.43 -13.86
N GLU A 93 -4.71 8.74 -13.22
CA GLU A 93 -4.40 7.33 -13.46
C GLU A 93 -5.65 6.42 -13.39
N GLU A 94 -6.39 6.48 -12.29
CA GLU A 94 -7.54 5.58 -12.09
C GLU A 94 -8.75 5.95 -12.99
N ALA A 95 -8.88 7.22 -13.40
CA ALA A 95 -9.90 7.63 -14.38
C ALA A 95 -9.55 7.11 -15.78
N GLN A 96 -8.28 7.21 -16.19
CA GLN A 96 -7.77 6.67 -17.44
C GLN A 96 -7.86 5.13 -17.46
N LEU A 97 -7.55 4.46 -16.34
CA LEU A 97 -7.73 3.02 -16.16
C LEU A 97 -9.21 2.61 -16.20
N ALA A 98 -10.12 3.33 -15.56
CA ALA A 98 -11.55 3.04 -15.58
C ALA A 98 -12.16 3.22 -16.99
N ALA A 99 -11.69 4.21 -17.75
CA ALA A 99 -12.02 4.37 -19.16
C ALA A 99 -11.50 3.18 -19.99
N ALA A 100 -10.24 2.79 -19.78
CA ALA A 100 -9.62 1.63 -20.44
C ALA A 100 -10.23 0.26 -20.06
N ARG A 101 -10.93 0.14 -18.92
CA ARG A 101 -11.77 -1.03 -18.57
C ARG A 101 -13.15 -1.01 -19.25
N GLY A 102 -13.51 0.09 -19.93
CA GLY A 102 -14.85 0.33 -20.49
C GLY A 102 -15.90 0.78 -19.45
N SER A 103 -15.50 1.04 -18.20
CA SER A 103 -16.42 1.31 -17.08
C SER A 103 -16.97 2.74 -17.04
N ALA A 104 -16.37 3.68 -17.79
CA ALA A 104 -16.71 5.11 -17.78
C ALA A 104 -18.16 5.46 -18.18
N ILE A 105 -18.93 4.50 -18.72
CA ILE A 105 -20.34 4.69 -19.12
C ILE A 105 -21.30 4.52 -17.92
N SER A 106 -20.87 3.91 -16.80
CA SER A 106 -21.72 3.69 -15.62
C SER A 106 -21.39 4.68 -14.49
N GLY A 107 -22.10 5.81 -14.45
CA GLY A 107 -21.92 6.89 -13.46
C GLY A 107 -22.37 6.56 -12.03
N ASN A 108 -22.21 5.31 -11.59
CA ASN A 108 -22.64 4.85 -10.27
C ASN A 108 -21.54 5.06 -9.22
N THR A 109 -21.52 6.23 -8.58
CA THR A 109 -20.58 6.62 -7.50
C THR A 109 -20.87 5.92 -6.16
N GLY A 110 -21.02 4.59 -6.23
CA GLY A 110 -21.26 3.71 -5.09
C GLY A 110 -20.01 3.46 -4.23
N GLY A 111 -18.82 3.49 -4.83
CA GLY A 111 -17.54 3.32 -4.11
C GLY A 111 -17.17 4.51 -3.23
N ALA A 112 -16.22 4.30 -2.32
CA ALA A 112 -15.58 5.40 -1.59
C ALA A 112 -14.79 6.30 -2.58
N PRO A 113 -14.63 7.60 -2.30
CA PRO A 113 -13.80 8.47 -3.12
C PRO A 113 -12.36 7.94 -3.18
N ILE A 114 -11.88 7.68 -4.40
CA ILE A 114 -10.48 7.33 -4.64
C ILE A 114 -9.70 8.66 -4.61
N PRO A 115 -8.68 8.83 -3.75
CA PRO A 115 -8.00 10.12 -3.58
C PRO A 115 -7.36 10.64 -4.87
N LEU A 116 -7.50 11.94 -5.11
CA LEU A 116 -6.80 12.61 -6.20
C LEU A 116 -5.31 12.70 -5.87
N ASP A 117 -4.48 12.11 -6.72
CA ASP A 117 -3.01 12.03 -6.60
C ASP A 117 -2.51 11.02 -5.55
N ARG A 118 -2.87 9.75 -5.78
CA ARG A 118 -2.59 8.63 -4.86
C ARG A 118 -1.10 8.36 -4.61
N GLY A 119 -0.20 8.82 -5.49
CA GLY A 119 1.25 8.57 -5.46
C GLY A 119 1.64 7.13 -5.83
N ARG A 120 2.95 6.83 -5.90
CA ARG A 120 3.42 5.53 -6.37
C ARG A 120 3.38 4.51 -5.23
N THR A 121 2.82 3.33 -5.51
CA THR A 121 2.80 2.20 -4.57
C THR A 121 4.02 1.30 -4.80
N ILE A 122 4.98 1.31 -3.86
CA ILE A 122 6.31 0.71 -4.02
C ILE A 122 6.56 -0.36 -2.95
N PHE A 123 6.93 -1.56 -3.36
CA PHE A 123 7.27 -2.66 -2.47
C PHE A 123 8.74 -3.06 -2.63
N PHE A 124 9.51 -3.02 -1.56
CA PHE A 124 10.85 -3.62 -1.52
C PHE A 124 10.73 -5.03 -0.95
N PHE A 125 11.04 -6.03 -1.74
CA PHE A 125 11.09 -7.42 -1.31
C PHE A 125 12.55 -7.85 -1.22
N VAL A 126 13.07 -7.94 0.00
CA VAL A 126 14.46 -8.29 0.29
C VAL A 126 14.55 -9.77 0.61
N ASP A 127 15.32 -10.49 -0.20
CA ASP A 127 15.44 -11.93 -0.14
C ASP A 127 16.50 -12.38 0.87
N ASP A 128 16.17 -12.20 2.15
CA ASP A 128 17.05 -12.44 3.29
C ASP A 128 17.43 -13.93 3.51
N LEU A 129 16.97 -14.85 2.65
CA LEU A 129 17.43 -16.24 2.60
C LEU A 129 18.64 -16.46 1.66
N HIS A 130 18.80 -15.63 0.62
CA HIS A 130 19.89 -15.73 -0.36
C HIS A 130 20.89 -14.57 -0.29
N VAL A 131 20.53 -13.42 0.32
CA VAL A 131 21.44 -12.27 0.47
C VAL A 131 22.39 -12.47 1.65
N SER A 132 23.69 -12.25 1.42
CA SER A 132 24.74 -12.47 2.42
C SER A 132 24.75 -11.40 3.54
N ALA A 133 25.49 -11.70 4.61
CA ALA A 133 25.66 -10.79 5.74
C ALA A 133 26.30 -9.43 5.36
N SER A 134 27.23 -9.41 4.41
CA SER A 134 27.86 -8.17 3.91
C SER A 134 26.89 -7.37 3.05
N ASP A 135 26.18 -8.04 2.15
CA ASP A 135 25.37 -7.37 1.13
C ASP A 135 24.15 -6.67 1.75
N ILE A 136 23.59 -7.22 2.84
CA ILE A 136 22.49 -6.60 3.60
C ILE A 136 22.87 -5.20 4.12
N VAL A 137 24.15 -4.90 4.38
CA VAL A 137 24.58 -3.55 4.77
C VAL A 137 24.32 -2.56 3.63
N GLN A 138 24.73 -2.92 2.40
CA GLN A 138 24.51 -2.10 1.20
C GLN A 138 23.01 -2.00 0.85
N VAL A 139 22.25 -3.08 1.04
CA VAL A 139 20.78 -3.06 0.90
C VAL A 139 20.15 -2.06 1.86
N ARG A 140 20.48 -2.12 3.16
CA ARG A 140 19.93 -1.21 4.17
C ARG A 140 20.31 0.25 3.91
N GLU A 141 21.55 0.53 3.52
CA GLU A 141 21.98 1.88 3.18
C GLU A 141 21.20 2.41 1.95
N SER A 142 21.02 1.57 0.93
CA SER A 142 20.29 1.94 -0.28
C SER A 142 18.81 2.22 -0.02
N LEU A 143 18.15 1.39 0.81
CA LEU A 143 16.77 1.61 1.22
C LEU A 143 16.61 2.92 2.00
N LYS A 144 17.53 3.23 2.94
CA LYS A 144 17.56 4.53 3.64
C LYS A 144 17.73 5.69 2.67
N ARG A 145 18.67 5.58 1.71
CA ARG A 145 18.90 6.61 0.68
C ARG A 145 17.66 6.83 -0.20
N PHE A 146 16.91 5.78 -0.55
CA PHE A 146 15.62 5.91 -1.24
C PHE A 146 14.59 6.66 -0.38
N ILE A 147 14.39 6.22 0.87
CA ILE A 147 13.43 6.86 1.81
C ILE A 147 13.75 8.35 1.95
N ASP A 148 15.02 8.70 2.14
CA ASP A 148 15.44 10.07 2.39
C ASP A 148 15.42 10.97 1.14
N ARG A 149 15.75 10.44 -0.05
CA ARG A 149 16.05 11.27 -1.25
C ARG A 149 15.23 10.99 -2.51
N THR A 150 14.54 9.86 -2.60
CA THR A 150 13.89 9.40 -3.85
C THR A 150 12.38 9.19 -3.70
N MET A 151 11.95 8.82 -2.50
CA MET A 151 10.55 8.69 -2.12
C MET A 151 9.85 10.06 -2.15
N GLY A 152 8.87 10.18 -3.05
CA GLY A 152 8.08 11.38 -3.32
C GLY A 152 7.11 11.75 -2.19
N GLN A 153 6.43 12.89 -2.35
CA GLN A 153 5.49 13.43 -1.35
C GLN A 153 4.28 12.51 -1.09
N ASN A 154 3.73 11.91 -2.17
CA ASN A 154 2.53 11.09 -2.11
C ASN A 154 2.84 9.57 -2.16
N ASP A 155 4.12 9.16 -2.27
CA ASP A 155 4.51 7.76 -2.42
C ASP A 155 4.21 6.95 -1.15
N GLU A 156 3.65 5.75 -1.31
CA GLU A 156 3.59 4.74 -0.25
C GLU A 156 4.62 3.65 -0.52
N ALA A 157 5.46 3.36 0.47
CA ALA A 157 6.42 2.26 0.41
C ALA A 157 6.10 1.17 1.44
N ALA A 158 6.50 -0.07 1.16
CA ALA A 158 6.52 -1.17 2.10
C ALA A 158 7.86 -1.92 2.03
N ILE A 159 8.40 -2.30 3.18
CA ILE A 159 9.63 -3.11 3.29
C ILE A 159 9.24 -4.52 3.72
N ILE A 160 9.58 -5.52 2.91
CA ILE A 160 9.17 -6.92 3.08
C ILE A 160 10.38 -7.83 2.94
N THR A 161 10.39 -8.92 3.69
CA THR A 161 11.48 -9.92 3.72
C THR A 161 10.94 -11.31 3.40
N THR A 162 11.70 -12.16 2.69
CA THR A 162 11.32 -13.56 2.43
C THR A 162 10.96 -14.30 3.73
N SER A 163 11.77 -14.14 4.77
CA SER A 163 11.53 -14.75 6.09
C SER A 163 10.37 -14.13 6.88
N GLY A 164 9.86 -12.97 6.45
CA GLY A 164 8.85 -12.18 7.17
C GLY A 164 9.36 -11.47 8.44
N GLN A 165 10.67 -11.47 8.72
CA GLN A 165 11.23 -11.00 10.00
C GLN A 165 10.97 -9.52 10.34
N VAL A 166 10.74 -8.65 9.35
CA VAL A 166 10.32 -7.26 9.58
C VAL A 166 8.96 -7.19 10.32
N GLY A 167 8.14 -8.22 10.15
CA GLY A 167 6.94 -8.50 10.94
C GLY A 167 5.87 -7.42 10.78
N PHE A 168 5.49 -6.80 11.90
CA PHE A 168 4.44 -5.78 11.94
C PHE A 168 4.69 -4.57 11.03
N LEU A 169 5.95 -4.25 10.68
CA LEU A 169 6.28 -3.10 9.82
C LEU A 169 6.22 -3.42 8.31
N GLN A 170 5.81 -4.62 7.90
CA GLN A 170 5.59 -5.00 6.50
C GLN A 170 4.25 -4.44 5.96
N GLN A 171 4.05 -3.13 6.06
CA GLN A 171 2.84 -2.41 5.67
C GLN A 171 3.18 -1.26 4.71
N LEU A 172 2.25 -0.86 3.86
CA LEU A 172 2.38 0.37 3.07
C LEU A 172 2.28 1.60 3.98
N THR A 173 3.16 2.57 3.77
CA THR A 173 3.10 3.89 4.41
C THR A 173 3.98 4.92 3.68
N ASP A 174 3.56 6.17 3.78
CA ASP A 174 4.31 7.40 3.53
C ASP A 174 5.35 7.72 4.63
N ASN A 175 5.16 7.19 5.84
CA ASN A 175 5.88 7.59 7.03
C ASN A 175 7.35 7.08 7.01
N LYS A 176 8.25 8.01 6.72
CA LYS A 176 9.70 7.77 6.62
C LYS A 176 10.35 7.26 7.91
N ALA A 177 9.78 7.51 9.10
CA ALA A 177 10.29 6.94 10.35
C ALA A 177 9.94 5.45 10.48
N VAL A 178 8.70 5.05 10.13
CA VAL A 178 8.27 3.64 10.07
C VAL A 178 9.14 2.85 9.08
N LEU A 179 9.38 3.42 7.90
CA LEU A 179 10.19 2.77 6.87
C LEU A 179 11.64 2.59 7.31
N ARG A 180 12.27 3.58 7.95
CA ARG A 180 13.63 3.41 8.52
C ARG A 180 13.65 2.33 9.60
N ALA A 181 12.66 2.30 10.49
CA ALA A 181 12.52 1.26 11.52
C ALA A 181 12.28 -0.15 10.92
N ALA A 182 11.62 -0.25 9.76
CA ALA A 182 11.45 -1.49 9.01
C ALA A 182 12.77 -1.95 8.38
N VAL A 183 13.50 -1.05 7.72
CA VAL A 183 14.85 -1.30 7.17
C VAL A 183 15.82 -1.74 8.25
N ASP A 184 15.73 -1.16 9.46
CA ASP A 184 16.62 -1.51 10.57
C ASP A 184 16.31 -2.87 11.24
N ARG A 185 15.22 -3.54 10.85
CA ARG A 185 14.94 -4.96 11.18
C ARG A 185 15.49 -5.96 10.16
N ILE A 186 16.02 -5.51 9.03
CA ILE A 186 16.62 -6.43 8.06
C ILE A 186 17.96 -6.94 8.63
N THR A 187 18.04 -8.24 8.83
CA THR A 187 19.27 -8.98 9.17
C THR A 187 19.39 -10.19 8.24
N THR A 188 20.54 -10.88 8.20
CA THR A 188 20.63 -12.09 7.38
C THR A 188 19.86 -13.24 8.02
N ARG A 189 19.11 -13.98 7.19
CA ARG A 189 18.49 -15.28 7.50
C ARG A 189 19.04 -16.36 6.57
N GLN A 190 20.22 -16.12 5.99
CA GLN A 190 20.81 -16.89 4.91
C GLN A 190 20.85 -18.39 5.23
N GLN A 191 20.07 -19.16 4.47
CA GLN A 191 19.99 -20.62 4.60
C GLN A 191 21.07 -21.24 3.72
N ASN A 192 22.35 -21.09 4.08
CA ASN A 192 23.44 -21.59 3.23
C ASN A 192 23.29 -23.09 2.93
N VAL A 193 23.27 -23.46 1.65
CA VAL A 193 23.55 -24.81 1.17
C VAL A 193 25.06 -25.03 1.25
N HIS A 194 25.59 -25.03 2.48
CA HIS A 194 27.02 -25.24 2.70
C HIS A 194 27.34 -26.72 2.68
N ASP A 195 28.08 -27.12 1.66
CA ASP A 195 28.65 -28.46 1.56
C ASP A 195 29.72 -28.66 2.66
N ALA A 196 29.38 -29.51 3.64
CA ALA A 196 30.22 -29.78 4.80
C ALA A 196 31.36 -30.77 4.50
N GLU A 197 31.33 -31.46 3.37
CA GLU A 197 32.39 -32.38 2.94
C GLU A 197 33.54 -31.65 2.23
N ARG A 198 34.67 -32.34 2.02
CA ARG A 198 35.87 -31.77 1.40
C ARG A 198 36.41 -32.61 0.23
N PRO A 199 36.81 -31.97 -0.88
CA PRO A 199 36.69 -30.53 -1.18
C PRO A 199 35.23 -30.13 -1.41
N ALA A 200 34.88 -28.87 -1.13
CA ALA A 200 33.49 -28.41 -1.19
C ALA A 200 33.01 -28.19 -2.63
N MET A 201 31.71 -28.40 -2.85
CA MET A 201 31.00 -28.24 -4.11
C MET A 201 30.07 -27.01 -4.05
N SER A 202 29.88 -26.30 -5.17
CA SER A 202 28.83 -25.28 -5.28
C SER A 202 27.48 -25.89 -5.66
N GLU A 203 26.37 -25.19 -5.43
CA GLU A 203 25.03 -25.62 -5.86
C GLU A 203 24.97 -25.85 -7.39
N TYR A 204 25.73 -25.05 -8.15
CA TYR A 204 25.81 -25.17 -9.61
C TYR A 204 26.67 -26.37 -10.04
N GLN A 205 27.76 -26.64 -9.34
CA GLN A 205 28.55 -27.87 -9.55
C GLN A 205 27.75 -29.13 -9.20
N ALA A 206 26.88 -29.09 -8.18
CA ALA A 206 25.94 -30.16 -7.88
C ALA A 206 24.93 -30.38 -9.04
N MET A 207 24.40 -29.31 -9.61
CA MET A 207 23.54 -29.37 -10.80
C MET A 207 24.27 -29.99 -12.01
N LEU A 208 25.54 -29.66 -12.24
CA LEU A 208 26.35 -30.26 -13.31
C LEU A 208 26.68 -31.73 -13.06
N VAL A 209 26.98 -32.12 -11.81
CA VAL A 209 27.15 -33.53 -11.39
C VAL A 209 25.91 -34.35 -11.70
N GLU A 210 24.72 -33.82 -11.43
CA GLU A 210 23.44 -34.47 -11.72
C GLU A 210 23.16 -34.58 -13.22
N GLN A 211 23.44 -33.52 -13.98
CA GLN A 211 23.41 -33.54 -15.45
C GLN A 211 24.48 -34.47 -16.05
N ASN A 212 25.27 -35.14 -15.20
CA ASN A 212 26.32 -36.09 -15.52
C ASN A 212 27.41 -35.45 -16.42
N ASP A 213 27.72 -34.18 -16.15
CA ASP A 213 28.94 -33.53 -16.64
C ASP A 213 30.15 -34.30 -16.10
N ARG A 214 30.98 -34.81 -17.01
CA ARG A 214 32.12 -35.65 -16.66
C ARG A 214 33.30 -34.84 -16.13
N ASP A 215 33.50 -33.63 -16.62
CA ASP A 215 34.63 -32.79 -16.24
C ASP A 215 34.47 -32.29 -14.79
N VAL A 216 33.23 -32.05 -14.32
CA VAL A 216 32.94 -31.80 -12.90
C VAL A 216 32.95 -33.10 -12.09
N LEU A 217 32.21 -34.14 -12.52
CA LEU A 217 32.04 -35.37 -11.75
C LEU A 217 33.38 -36.10 -11.51
N ASP A 218 34.25 -36.22 -12.52
CA ASP A 218 35.54 -36.89 -12.36
C ASP A 218 36.48 -36.14 -11.41
N VAL A 219 36.43 -34.79 -11.33
CA VAL A 219 37.24 -34.00 -10.37
C VAL A 219 36.87 -34.33 -8.92
N PHE A 220 35.57 -34.45 -8.61
CA PHE A 220 35.11 -34.81 -7.26
C PHE A 220 35.35 -36.30 -6.94
N ILE A 221 35.16 -37.20 -7.90
CA ILE A 221 35.52 -38.63 -7.75
C ILE A 221 37.03 -38.77 -7.46
N ASP A 222 37.89 -38.11 -8.24
CA ASP A 222 39.34 -38.17 -8.06
C ASP A 222 39.78 -37.53 -6.74
N ALA A 223 39.02 -36.59 -6.19
CA ALA A 223 39.25 -36.07 -4.84
C ALA A 223 38.88 -37.10 -3.76
N ILE A 224 37.74 -37.79 -3.87
CA ILE A 224 37.39 -38.90 -2.94
C ILE A 224 38.44 -40.01 -3.02
N LEU A 225 38.83 -40.46 -4.22
CA LEU A 225 39.79 -41.56 -4.38
C LEU A 225 41.21 -41.21 -3.87
N ARG A 226 41.62 -39.94 -3.91
CA ARG A 226 42.86 -39.47 -3.27
C ARG A 226 42.82 -39.58 -1.75
N ASN A 227 41.66 -39.37 -1.13
CA ASN A 227 41.47 -39.48 0.33
C ASN A 227 41.16 -40.92 0.79
N PHE A 228 40.51 -41.72 -0.07
CA PHE A 228 39.99 -43.05 0.24
C PHE A 228 40.30 -44.07 -0.90
N PRO A 229 41.58 -44.44 -1.10
CA PRO A 229 42.03 -45.21 -2.27
C PRO A 229 41.50 -46.66 -2.35
N GLY A 230 40.81 -47.15 -1.31
CA GLY A 230 40.15 -48.47 -1.31
C GLY A 230 38.72 -48.49 -1.88
N ILE A 231 38.13 -47.32 -2.22
CA ILE A 231 36.75 -47.25 -2.72
C ILE A 231 36.73 -47.49 -4.24
N PRO A 232 35.88 -48.39 -4.78
CA PRO A 232 35.68 -48.52 -6.22
C PRO A 232 35.16 -47.23 -6.86
N ARG A 233 35.68 -46.84 -8.04
CA ARG A 233 35.31 -45.57 -8.72
C ARG A 233 33.79 -45.38 -8.88
N GLN A 234 33.05 -46.45 -9.14
CA GLN A 234 31.58 -46.41 -9.23
C GLN A 234 30.95 -45.94 -7.90
N ILE A 235 31.35 -46.53 -6.77
CA ILE A 235 30.82 -46.18 -5.45
C ILE A 235 31.17 -44.72 -5.10
N ALA A 236 32.39 -44.27 -5.41
CA ALA A 236 32.76 -42.86 -5.25
C ALA A 236 31.89 -41.92 -6.11
N GLY A 237 31.57 -42.30 -7.35
CA GLY A 237 30.65 -41.54 -8.20
C GLY A 237 29.21 -41.50 -7.69
N ASP A 238 28.72 -42.61 -7.15
CA ASP A 238 27.36 -42.69 -6.61
C ASP A 238 27.23 -41.93 -5.27
N MET A 239 28.28 -41.89 -4.45
CA MET A 239 28.38 -40.99 -3.29
C MET A 239 28.30 -39.51 -3.70
N ILE A 240 29.06 -39.11 -4.72
CA ILE A 240 29.05 -37.72 -5.24
C ILE A 240 27.68 -37.33 -5.80
N ARG A 241 26.98 -38.24 -6.49
CA ARG A 241 25.59 -38.00 -6.95
C ARG A 241 24.61 -37.86 -5.79
N GLN A 242 24.71 -38.69 -4.75
CA GLN A 242 23.84 -38.60 -3.57
C GLN A 242 24.04 -37.27 -2.82
N ARG A 243 25.29 -36.82 -2.68
CA ARG A 243 25.65 -35.51 -2.11
C ARG A 243 25.10 -34.34 -2.93
N ALA A 244 25.30 -34.38 -4.24
CA ALA A 244 24.75 -33.36 -5.15
C ALA A 244 23.22 -33.27 -5.07
N ALA A 245 22.51 -34.39 -5.15
CA ALA A 245 21.05 -34.42 -5.05
C ALA A 245 20.53 -33.91 -3.69
N ALA A 246 21.26 -34.18 -2.59
CA ALA A 246 20.92 -33.64 -1.27
C ALA A 246 21.08 -32.11 -1.21
N MET A 247 22.13 -31.56 -1.82
CA MET A 247 22.33 -30.10 -1.94
C MET A 247 21.23 -29.46 -2.81
N LEU A 248 20.87 -30.07 -3.94
CA LEU A 248 19.82 -29.58 -4.84
C LEU A 248 18.43 -29.61 -4.19
N GLN A 249 18.11 -30.63 -3.39
CA GLN A 249 16.90 -30.64 -2.54
C GLN A 249 16.87 -29.45 -1.57
N GLN A 250 17.98 -29.16 -0.89
CA GLN A 250 18.05 -28.03 0.05
C GLN A 250 17.89 -26.68 -0.67
N SER A 251 18.63 -26.47 -1.77
CA SER A 251 18.53 -25.27 -2.63
C SER A 251 17.10 -25.08 -3.17
N GLY A 252 16.50 -26.16 -3.66
CA GLY A 252 15.14 -26.21 -4.16
C GLY A 252 14.10 -25.80 -3.12
N MET A 253 14.28 -26.20 -1.84
CA MET A 253 13.41 -25.77 -0.74
C MET A 253 13.53 -24.26 -0.44
N ILE A 254 14.74 -23.70 -0.43
CA ILE A 254 14.97 -22.28 -0.10
C ILE A 254 14.44 -21.38 -1.24
N THR A 255 14.71 -21.76 -2.49
CA THR A 255 14.14 -21.14 -3.69
C THR A 255 12.62 -21.23 -3.71
N THR A 256 12.06 -22.39 -3.33
CA THR A 256 10.61 -22.61 -3.19
C THR A 256 9.98 -21.68 -2.17
N ASN A 257 10.60 -21.51 -0.99
CA ASN A 257 10.12 -20.59 0.04
C ASN A 257 10.10 -19.14 -0.47
N THR A 258 11.18 -18.73 -1.11
CA THR A 258 11.36 -17.39 -1.70
C THR A 258 10.28 -17.05 -2.71
N LEU A 259 10.10 -17.90 -3.73
CA LEU A 259 9.10 -17.68 -4.76
C LEU A 259 7.67 -17.81 -4.21
N SER A 260 7.44 -18.61 -3.16
CA SER A 260 6.12 -18.72 -2.51
C SER A 260 5.75 -17.46 -1.71
N ALA A 261 6.70 -16.86 -1.00
CA ALA A 261 6.49 -15.60 -0.30
C ALA A 261 6.22 -14.45 -1.29
N LEU A 262 6.94 -14.44 -2.42
CA LEU A 262 6.70 -13.50 -3.52
C LEU A 262 5.35 -13.74 -4.21
N GLU A 263 4.95 -14.99 -4.47
CA GLU A 263 3.64 -15.35 -5.04
C GLU A 263 2.49 -14.89 -4.13
N GLY A 264 2.62 -15.10 -2.81
CA GLY A 264 1.65 -14.66 -1.80
C GLY A 264 1.51 -13.14 -1.72
N LEU A 265 2.63 -12.41 -1.78
CA LEU A 265 2.62 -10.94 -1.80
C LEU A 265 1.98 -10.41 -3.09
N VAL A 266 2.40 -10.90 -4.26
CA VAL A 266 1.88 -10.42 -5.55
C VAL A 266 0.37 -10.66 -5.65
N LYS A 267 -0.14 -11.78 -5.12
CA LYS A 267 -1.58 -12.06 -5.04
C LYS A 267 -2.33 -11.12 -4.09
N SER A 268 -1.74 -10.69 -2.97
CA SER A 268 -2.40 -9.74 -2.06
C SER A 268 -2.55 -8.34 -2.66
N MET A 269 -1.62 -7.93 -3.53
CA MET A 269 -1.68 -6.65 -4.25
C MET A 269 -2.86 -6.53 -5.23
N GLY A 270 -3.54 -7.62 -5.58
CA GLY A 270 -4.73 -7.58 -6.44
C GLY A 270 -5.92 -6.82 -5.85
N ARG A 271 -5.87 -6.47 -4.55
CA ARG A 271 -6.84 -5.56 -3.90
C ARG A 271 -6.48 -4.07 -4.01
N LEU A 272 -5.29 -3.72 -4.51
CA LEU A 272 -4.80 -2.34 -4.61
C LEU A 272 -5.02 -1.77 -6.02
N PRO A 273 -5.44 -0.49 -6.16
CA PRO A 273 -5.68 0.14 -7.45
C PRO A 273 -4.38 0.43 -8.23
N GLY A 274 -4.54 0.76 -9.51
CA GLY A 274 -3.47 1.24 -10.41
C GLY A 274 -2.25 0.32 -10.55
N ARG A 275 -1.14 0.88 -11.05
CA ARG A 275 0.15 0.17 -11.17
C ARG A 275 0.84 0.05 -9.80
N LYS A 276 1.50 -1.09 -9.57
CA LYS A 276 2.37 -1.38 -8.40
C LYS A 276 3.79 -1.71 -8.86
N LEU A 277 4.79 -1.20 -8.14
CA LEU A 277 6.22 -1.53 -8.34
C LEU A 277 6.69 -2.53 -7.27
N VAL A 278 7.35 -3.61 -7.67
CA VAL A 278 8.13 -4.48 -6.79
C VAL A 278 9.60 -4.35 -7.13
N LEU A 279 10.42 -4.06 -6.12
CA LEU A 279 11.88 -4.04 -6.16
C LEU A 279 12.37 -5.30 -5.44
N PHE A 280 12.67 -6.35 -6.21
CA PHE A 280 13.09 -7.65 -5.71
C PHE A 280 14.61 -7.69 -5.57
N VAL A 281 15.12 -7.70 -4.35
CA VAL A 281 16.56 -7.61 -4.06
C VAL A 281 17.04 -8.95 -3.51
N SER A 282 17.88 -9.67 -4.25
CA SER A 282 18.29 -11.05 -3.94
C SER A 282 19.74 -11.33 -4.34
N GLY A 283 20.37 -12.32 -3.69
CA GLY A 283 21.68 -12.85 -4.09
C GLY A 283 21.62 -13.73 -5.34
N GLY A 284 20.44 -13.98 -5.89
CA GLY A 284 20.23 -14.97 -6.96
C GLY A 284 20.04 -16.39 -6.40
N PHE A 285 19.52 -17.28 -7.24
CA PHE A 285 19.17 -18.66 -6.90
C PHE A 285 19.07 -19.51 -8.17
N LEU A 286 19.27 -20.82 -8.05
CA LEU A 286 19.14 -21.75 -9.18
C LEU A 286 17.67 -22.12 -9.44
N LEU A 287 17.32 -22.28 -10.71
CA LEU A 287 16.00 -22.75 -11.15
C LEU A 287 16.03 -24.26 -11.50
N ASP A 288 16.30 -25.10 -10.51
CA ASP A 288 16.21 -26.55 -10.73
C ASP A 288 14.75 -27.00 -10.94
N GLN A 289 14.56 -27.85 -11.95
CA GLN A 289 13.29 -28.44 -12.36
C GLN A 289 13.13 -29.89 -11.85
N ASN A 290 14.21 -30.51 -11.36
CA ASN A 290 14.21 -31.91 -10.90
C ASN A 290 13.80 -32.01 -9.41
N HIS A 291 14.33 -31.12 -8.56
CA HIS A 291 14.17 -31.16 -7.10
C HIS A 291 13.22 -30.07 -6.56
N SER A 292 12.64 -29.22 -7.43
CA SER A 292 11.75 -28.13 -7.01
C SER A 292 10.66 -27.80 -8.03
N ASP A 293 9.55 -27.17 -7.60
CA ASP A 293 8.59 -26.51 -8.51
C ASP A 293 8.91 -25.01 -8.73
N ALA A 294 10.15 -24.57 -8.50
CA ALA A 294 10.56 -23.17 -8.63
C ALA A 294 10.28 -22.58 -10.01
N PHE A 295 10.52 -23.35 -11.09
CA PHE A 295 10.24 -22.90 -12.45
C PHE A 295 8.74 -22.66 -12.71
N ASP A 296 7.86 -23.46 -12.11
CA ASP A 296 6.41 -23.25 -12.19
C ASP A 296 5.91 -22.18 -11.21
N ARG A 297 6.55 -22.02 -10.04
CA ARG A 297 6.31 -20.85 -9.14
C ARG A 297 6.63 -19.55 -9.85
N LEU A 298 7.74 -19.47 -10.58
CA LEU A 298 8.12 -18.27 -11.31
C LEU A 298 7.03 -17.89 -12.33
N LYS A 299 6.49 -18.85 -13.08
CA LYS A 299 5.34 -18.64 -13.99
C LYS A 299 4.08 -18.18 -13.24
N ARG A 300 3.80 -18.74 -12.05
CA ARG A 300 2.66 -18.29 -11.21
C ARG A 300 2.86 -16.88 -10.67
N VAL A 301 4.07 -16.49 -10.29
CA VAL A 301 4.42 -15.12 -9.87
C VAL A 301 4.21 -14.14 -11.03
N THR A 302 4.72 -14.43 -12.23
CA THR A 302 4.59 -13.51 -13.38
C THR A 302 3.16 -13.43 -13.91
N SER A 303 2.39 -14.52 -13.90
CA SER A 303 0.95 -14.54 -14.18
C SER A 303 0.13 -13.76 -13.13
N ALA A 304 0.39 -13.98 -11.83
CA ALA A 304 -0.27 -13.23 -10.78
C ALA A 304 0.07 -11.73 -10.84
N ALA A 305 1.30 -11.38 -11.20
CA ALA A 305 1.73 -9.99 -11.40
C ALA A 305 1.03 -9.33 -12.59
N ALA A 306 0.86 -10.07 -13.70
CA ALA A 306 0.10 -9.61 -14.86
C ALA A 306 -1.37 -9.29 -14.51
N THR A 307 -2.03 -10.15 -13.72
CA THR A 307 -3.42 -9.94 -13.28
C THR A 307 -3.54 -8.85 -12.21
N ALA A 308 -2.58 -8.76 -11.29
CA ALA A 308 -2.59 -7.78 -10.21
C ALA A 308 -2.10 -6.38 -10.62
N GLY A 309 -1.57 -6.18 -11.83
CA GLY A 309 -0.97 -4.91 -12.25
C GLY A 309 0.32 -4.58 -11.50
N VAL A 310 1.20 -5.57 -11.36
CA VAL A 310 2.49 -5.48 -10.66
C VAL A 310 3.63 -5.62 -11.68
N VAL A 311 4.63 -4.75 -11.58
CA VAL A 311 5.86 -4.83 -12.37
C VAL A 311 7.05 -5.06 -11.44
N ILE A 312 7.83 -6.10 -11.70
CA ILE A 312 8.99 -6.47 -10.90
C ILE A 312 10.25 -5.88 -11.56
N TYR A 313 11.08 -5.21 -10.78
CA TYR A 313 12.47 -4.92 -11.10
C TYR A 313 13.33 -5.72 -10.13
N SER A 314 14.26 -6.52 -10.65
CA SER A 314 15.13 -7.37 -9.83
C SER A 314 16.51 -6.75 -9.69
N ILE A 315 17.16 -6.88 -8.53
CA ILE A 315 18.50 -6.36 -8.31
C ILE A 315 19.33 -7.43 -7.59
N ASP A 316 20.46 -7.77 -8.20
CA ASP A 316 21.47 -8.65 -7.63
C ASP A 316 22.20 -7.94 -6.48
N ALA A 317 22.03 -8.45 -5.27
CA ALA A 317 22.56 -7.86 -4.05
C ALA A 317 24.08 -8.02 -3.91
N ARG A 318 24.69 -8.98 -4.64
CA ARG A 318 26.14 -9.27 -4.62
C ARG A 318 26.98 -8.15 -5.24
N GLY A 319 26.35 -7.16 -5.87
CA GLY A 319 27.03 -6.03 -6.48
C GLY A 319 27.84 -6.42 -7.70
N LEU A 320 29.11 -6.01 -7.76
CA LEU A 320 30.07 -6.39 -8.80
C LEU A 320 30.79 -7.68 -8.42
N VAL A 321 30.30 -8.81 -8.93
CA VAL A 321 30.95 -10.12 -8.77
C VAL A 321 32.18 -10.23 -9.69
N ALA A 322 33.35 -10.49 -9.11
CA ALA A 322 34.54 -10.89 -9.86
C ALA A 322 34.46 -12.39 -10.20
N THR A 323 34.77 -12.77 -11.44
CA THR A 323 34.61 -14.15 -11.93
C THR A 323 35.74 -15.11 -11.52
N SER A 324 36.59 -14.72 -10.57
CA SER A 324 37.65 -15.56 -10.01
C SER A 324 37.11 -16.44 -8.89
N ALA A 325 37.44 -17.74 -8.90
CA ALA A 325 37.02 -18.67 -7.86
C ALA A 325 37.45 -18.22 -6.45
N ASP A 326 36.57 -18.34 -5.46
CA ASP A 326 36.88 -18.03 -4.07
C ASP A 326 37.79 -19.10 -3.45
N LEU A 327 39.09 -18.81 -3.46
CA LEU A 327 40.13 -19.68 -2.89
C LEU A 327 40.01 -19.82 -1.36
N SER A 328 39.27 -18.95 -0.66
CA SER A 328 39.03 -19.08 0.79
C SER A 328 38.03 -20.19 1.13
N GLY A 329 37.14 -20.54 0.18
CA GLY A 329 36.13 -21.58 0.35
C GLY A 329 36.68 -23.01 0.43
N GLY A 330 37.96 -23.23 0.09
CA GLY A 330 38.58 -24.57 0.06
C GLY A 330 38.07 -25.43 -1.09
N ALA A 331 38.09 -24.85 -2.29
CA ALA A 331 37.71 -25.47 -3.56
C ALA A 331 38.62 -26.68 -3.92
N PRO A 332 38.17 -27.60 -4.80
CA PRO A 332 38.99 -28.71 -5.28
C PRO A 332 40.26 -28.23 -5.99
N PHE A 333 41.43 -28.83 -5.65
CA PHE A 333 42.64 -28.62 -6.44
C PHE A 333 42.55 -29.39 -7.77
N ASP A 334 42.21 -28.64 -8.83
CA ASP A 334 42.18 -29.08 -10.22
C ASP A 334 43.27 -28.36 -11.03
N SER A 335 44.38 -29.05 -11.26
CA SER A 335 45.49 -28.56 -12.10
C SER A 335 45.19 -28.57 -13.61
N SER A 336 43.99 -28.99 -14.02
CA SER A 336 43.56 -29.04 -15.42
C SER A 336 42.50 -27.99 -15.80
N GLY A 337 42.07 -27.15 -14.86
CA GLY A 337 41.15 -26.03 -15.09
C GLY A 337 39.82 -26.46 -15.72
N ARG A 338 39.35 -27.69 -15.47
CA ARG A 338 38.03 -28.19 -15.88
C ARG A 338 36.95 -27.58 -15.01
N LEU A 339 37.14 -27.62 -13.69
CA LEU A 339 36.16 -27.14 -12.72
C LEU A 339 35.93 -25.63 -12.86
N GLU A 340 36.99 -24.86 -13.07
CA GLU A 340 36.91 -23.41 -13.34
C GLU A 340 36.12 -23.12 -14.61
N ARG A 341 36.43 -23.81 -15.72
CA ARG A 341 35.70 -23.67 -16.99
C ARG A 341 34.23 -24.08 -16.87
N ALA A 342 33.93 -25.13 -16.09
CA ALA A 342 32.58 -25.58 -15.84
C ALA A 342 31.78 -24.55 -15.02
N SER A 343 32.33 -24.03 -13.91
CA SER A 343 31.68 -23.00 -13.08
C SER A 343 31.53 -21.62 -13.75
N MET A 344 32.04 -21.39 -14.97
CA MET A 344 31.83 -20.10 -15.68
C MET A 344 30.35 -19.74 -15.88
N GLY A 345 29.44 -20.74 -15.93
CA GLY A 345 28.00 -20.51 -16.04
C GLY A 345 27.27 -20.18 -14.74
N GLU A 346 27.93 -20.32 -13.57
CA GLU A 346 27.31 -20.26 -12.24
C GLU A 346 26.67 -18.89 -11.93
N LEU A 347 27.36 -17.81 -12.31
CA LEU A 347 26.84 -16.44 -12.15
C LEU A 347 25.59 -16.21 -13.01
N GLY A 348 25.57 -16.74 -14.25
CA GLY A 348 24.41 -16.63 -15.14
C GLY A 348 23.21 -17.41 -14.63
N ALA A 349 23.43 -18.68 -14.23
CA ALA A 349 22.36 -19.56 -13.74
C ALA A 349 21.69 -19.03 -12.46
N THR A 350 22.44 -18.38 -11.57
CA THR A 350 21.88 -17.70 -10.38
C THR A 350 21.18 -16.37 -10.71
N GLN A 351 21.48 -15.75 -11.85
CA GLN A 351 20.87 -14.50 -12.32
C GLN A 351 19.62 -14.73 -13.19
N ASP A 352 19.45 -15.89 -13.81
CA ASP A 352 18.34 -16.19 -14.73
C ASP A 352 16.95 -16.06 -14.09
N GLY A 353 16.79 -16.49 -12.83
CA GLY A 353 15.53 -16.31 -12.08
C GLY A 353 15.17 -14.83 -11.86
N LEU A 354 16.18 -14.00 -11.56
CA LEU A 354 16.02 -12.55 -11.41
C LEU A 354 15.69 -11.89 -12.76
N ASN A 355 16.36 -12.33 -13.82
CA ASN A 355 16.14 -11.86 -15.19
C ASN A 355 14.70 -12.18 -15.67
N ALA A 356 14.24 -13.41 -15.48
CA ALA A 356 12.91 -13.85 -15.91
C ALA A 356 11.78 -13.12 -15.16
N LEU A 357 11.85 -13.02 -13.83
CA LEU A 357 10.87 -12.30 -13.00
C LEU A 357 10.69 -10.85 -13.47
N ALA A 358 11.79 -10.14 -13.71
CA ALA A 358 11.74 -8.76 -14.17
C ALA A 358 11.28 -8.64 -15.63
N ARG A 359 11.86 -9.42 -16.54
CA ARG A 359 11.61 -9.34 -17.98
C ARG A 359 10.16 -9.68 -18.34
N ASP A 360 9.59 -10.70 -17.70
CA ASP A 360 8.27 -11.20 -18.10
C ASP A 360 7.11 -10.39 -17.48
N THR A 361 7.39 -9.63 -16.40
CA THR A 361 6.48 -8.60 -15.85
C THR A 361 6.68 -7.20 -16.46
N GLY A 362 7.71 -7.00 -17.30
CA GLY A 362 7.95 -5.75 -18.03
C GLY A 362 8.89 -4.74 -17.35
N GLY A 363 9.62 -5.13 -16.31
CA GLY A 363 10.68 -4.35 -15.68
C GLY A 363 12.07 -4.63 -16.25
N ARG A 364 13.11 -4.43 -15.43
CA ARG A 364 14.52 -4.77 -15.72
C ARG A 364 15.17 -5.43 -14.51
N ALA A 365 16.06 -6.40 -14.76
CA ALA A 365 17.01 -6.89 -13.77
C ALA A 365 18.33 -6.10 -13.84
N PHE A 366 18.89 -5.75 -12.68
CA PHE A 366 20.19 -5.07 -12.55
C PHE A 366 21.22 -6.04 -11.97
N PHE A 367 22.33 -6.19 -12.68
CA PHE A 367 23.43 -7.10 -12.35
C PHE A 367 24.76 -6.36 -12.30
N ASN A 368 25.76 -6.94 -11.63
CA ASN A 368 27.16 -6.52 -11.68
C ASN A 368 27.40 -5.02 -11.33
N THR A 369 26.67 -4.49 -10.33
CA THR A 369 26.72 -3.07 -9.96
C THR A 369 26.66 -2.83 -8.45
N ASN A 370 27.67 -2.15 -7.92
CA ASN A 370 27.68 -1.70 -6.52
C ASN A 370 26.76 -0.49 -6.28
N ALA A 371 26.26 0.16 -7.35
CA ALA A 371 25.43 1.36 -7.30
C ALA A 371 23.94 1.04 -7.05
N LEU A 372 23.64 0.25 -6.02
CA LEU A 372 22.29 -0.25 -5.69
C LEU A 372 21.24 0.88 -5.58
N SER A 373 21.62 2.06 -5.06
CA SER A 373 20.71 3.21 -4.98
C SER A 373 20.42 3.87 -6.32
N SER A 374 21.34 3.76 -7.28
CA SER A 374 21.09 4.16 -8.66
C SER A 374 20.07 3.19 -9.29
N ALA A 375 20.27 1.89 -9.13
CA ALA A 375 19.33 0.87 -9.63
C ALA A 375 17.90 1.07 -9.09
N VAL A 376 17.74 1.32 -7.78
CA VAL A 376 16.45 1.66 -7.17
C VAL A 376 15.87 2.95 -7.77
N THR A 377 16.66 4.02 -7.90
CA THR A 377 16.19 5.31 -8.44
C THR A 377 15.75 5.18 -9.89
N THR A 378 16.54 4.52 -10.74
CA THR A 378 16.20 4.33 -12.16
C THR A 378 15.00 3.39 -12.33
N ALA A 379 14.85 2.35 -11.51
CA ALA A 379 13.66 1.49 -11.54
C ALA A 379 12.37 2.25 -11.20
N VAL A 380 12.41 3.11 -10.18
CA VAL A 380 11.30 4.00 -9.80
C VAL A 380 10.98 4.96 -10.96
N GLN A 381 11.97 5.60 -11.56
CA GLN A 381 11.81 6.48 -12.72
C GLN A 381 11.22 5.75 -13.94
N GLU A 382 11.80 4.61 -14.35
CA GLU A 382 11.34 3.80 -15.48
C GLU A 382 9.96 3.13 -15.26
N SER A 383 9.45 3.15 -14.02
CA SER A 383 8.09 2.72 -13.68
C SER A 383 7.07 3.88 -13.63
N SER A 384 7.52 5.13 -13.58
CA SER A 384 6.66 6.29 -13.30
C SER A 384 5.79 6.72 -14.49
N VAL A 385 6.22 6.50 -15.74
CA VAL A 385 5.46 6.83 -16.95
C VAL A 385 5.35 5.60 -17.87
N TYR A 386 4.19 5.39 -18.50
CA TYR A 386 3.96 4.30 -19.43
C TYR A 386 2.82 4.57 -20.42
N TYR A 387 2.72 3.77 -21.48
CA TYR A 387 1.56 3.72 -22.37
C TYR A 387 0.63 2.57 -21.98
N LEU A 388 -0.66 2.85 -21.93
CA LEU A 388 -1.72 1.89 -21.66
C LEU A 388 -2.45 1.53 -22.95
N LEU A 389 -2.27 0.29 -23.40
CA LEU A 389 -2.87 -0.26 -24.62
C LEU A 389 -4.00 -1.24 -24.23
N ALA A 390 -5.26 -0.82 -24.30
CA ALA A 390 -6.38 -1.73 -24.01
C ALA A 390 -6.96 -2.34 -25.31
N TRP A 391 -7.18 -3.65 -25.34
CA TRP A 391 -7.60 -4.39 -26.53
C TRP A 391 -8.53 -5.56 -26.19
N ARG A 392 -9.22 -6.15 -27.19
CA ARG A 392 -10.23 -7.21 -26.99
C ARG A 392 -9.75 -8.60 -27.46
N PRO A 393 -9.95 -9.66 -26.65
CA PRO A 393 -9.86 -11.05 -27.11
C PRO A 393 -10.91 -11.41 -28.17
N ASP A 394 -10.47 -11.85 -29.34
CA ASP A 394 -11.33 -12.17 -30.49
C ASP A 394 -11.96 -13.58 -30.43
N SER A 395 -11.19 -14.59 -29.98
CA SER A 395 -11.60 -15.99 -29.87
C SER A 395 -12.08 -16.35 -28.46
N GLU A 396 -12.86 -17.43 -28.35
CA GLU A 396 -13.22 -18.02 -27.04
C GLU A 396 -11.99 -18.57 -26.31
N GLU A 397 -11.00 -19.07 -27.05
CA GLU A 397 -9.73 -19.54 -26.48
C GLU A 397 -9.00 -18.41 -25.74
N GLN A 398 -8.86 -17.23 -26.37
CA GLN A 398 -8.26 -16.03 -25.75
C GLN A 398 -9.17 -15.36 -24.69
N ARG A 399 -10.40 -15.86 -24.48
CA ARG A 399 -11.28 -15.52 -23.35
C ARG A 399 -11.25 -16.56 -22.24
N SER A 400 -10.56 -17.69 -22.44
CA SER A 400 -10.33 -18.67 -21.38
C SER A 400 -9.37 -18.11 -20.33
N GLN A 401 -9.34 -18.71 -19.14
CA GLN A 401 -8.39 -18.35 -18.09
C GLN A 401 -6.95 -18.84 -18.36
N ARG A 402 -6.63 -19.39 -19.54
CA ARG A 402 -5.28 -19.89 -19.85
C ARG A 402 -4.29 -18.74 -20.08
N PHE A 403 -3.00 -19.03 -19.89
CA PHE A 403 -1.93 -18.09 -20.21
C PHE A 403 -1.74 -17.92 -21.72
N HIS A 404 -1.83 -16.68 -22.20
CA HIS A 404 -1.65 -16.28 -23.60
C HIS A 404 -0.47 -15.33 -23.75
N ARG A 405 0.31 -15.47 -24.84
CA ARG A 405 1.55 -14.69 -25.06
C ARG A 405 1.22 -13.36 -25.74
N ILE A 406 1.67 -12.25 -25.14
CA ILE A 406 1.61 -10.90 -25.72
C ILE A 406 2.96 -10.58 -26.38
N GLU A 407 2.92 -9.89 -27.52
CA GLU A 407 4.08 -9.22 -28.12
C GLU A 407 3.71 -7.78 -28.49
N VAL A 408 4.58 -6.81 -28.18
CA VAL A 408 4.43 -5.41 -28.58
C VAL A 408 5.71 -4.92 -29.25
N SER A 409 5.59 -4.19 -30.35
CA SER A 409 6.70 -3.50 -31.01
C SER A 409 6.30 -2.13 -31.55
N VAL A 410 7.30 -1.27 -31.83
CA VAL A 410 7.10 0.06 -32.42
C VAL A 410 7.50 0.04 -33.91
N VAL A 411 6.60 0.49 -34.78
CA VAL A 411 6.78 0.50 -36.24
C VAL A 411 7.92 1.44 -36.64
N GLY A 412 8.82 0.96 -37.48
CA GLY A 412 9.92 1.74 -38.05
C GLY A 412 11.02 2.15 -37.08
N ARG A 413 10.94 1.76 -35.79
CA ARG A 413 11.89 2.15 -34.73
C ARG A 413 12.48 0.95 -33.98
N PRO A 414 13.23 0.05 -34.66
CA PRO A 414 13.85 -1.13 -34.06
C PRO A 414 14.95 -0.80 -33.04
N GLU A 415 15.40 0.45 -32.97
CA GLU A 415 16.39 0.94 -32.01
C GLU A 415 15.84 1.24 -30.60
N LEU A 416 14.51 1.20 -30.43
CA LEU A 416 13.85 1.49 -29.16
C LEU A 416 13.68 0.23 -28.30
N LEU A 417 13.98 0.35 -27.01
CA LEU A 417 13.78 -0.72 -26.03
C LEU A 417 12.32 -0.69 -25.52
N VAL A 418 11.48 -1.53 -26.12
CA VAL A 418 10.09 -1.75 -25.69
C VAL A 418 10.07 -2.79 -24.56
N ARG A 419 9.50 -2.44 -23.40
CA ARG A 419 9.24 -3.38 -22.30
C ARG A 419 7.76 -3.40 -21.95
N PHE A 420 7.22 -4.59 -21.76
CA PHE A 420 5.81 -4.88 -21.53
C PHE A 420 5.71 -6.24 -20.85
N ARG A 421 4.64 -6.49 -20.08
CA ARG A 421 4.41 -7.84 -19.54
C ARG A 421 4.07 -8.81 -20.68
N ARG A 422 4.59 -10.02 -20.62
CA ARG A 422 4.68 -10.89 -21.81
C ARG A 422 3.50 -11.86 -21.98
N GLY A 423 2.46 -11.71 -21.16
CA GLY A 423 1.21 -12.43 -21.29
C GLY A 423 0.09 -11.92 -20.41
N PHE A 424 -1.03 -12.64 -20.44
CA PHE A 424 -2.20 -12.47 -19.57
C PHE A 424 -2.87 -13.84 -19.36
N GLY A 425 -3.77 -13.92 -18.37
CA GLY A 425 -4.42 -15.17 -17.97
C GLY A 425 -3.66 -15.92 -16.87
N GLU A 426 -4.29 -16.97 -16.36
CA GLU A 426 -3.80 -17.80 -15.26
C GLU A 426 -2.94 -18.96 -15.77
N VAL A 427 -1.99 -19.38 -14.94
CA VAL A 427 -1.24 -20.62 -15.12
C VAL A 427 -1.90 -21.67 -14.22
N GLU A 428 -2.61 -22.63 -14.82
CA GLU A 428 -3.17 -23.77 -14.08
C GLU A 428 -2.04 -24.46 -13.27
N PRO A 429 -2.27 -24.83 -12.01
CA PRO A 429 -1.28 -25.56 -11.24
C PRO A 429 -1.07 -26.96 -11.84
N ALA A 430 0.19 -27.38 -11.93
CA ALA A 430 0.52 -28.78 -12.17
C ALA A 430 -0.23 -29.67 -11.15
N LYS A 431 -0.75 -30.81 -11.61
CA LYS A 431 -1.64 -31.70 -10.82
C LYS A 431 -0.88 -32.54 -9.78
N THR A 432 -0.20 -31.87 -8.86
CA THR A 432 0.43 -32.47 -7.68
C THR A 432 -0.65 -33.07 -6.77
N ALA A 433 -0.30 -34.15 -6.06
CA ALA A 433 -1.25 -35.02 -5.38
C ALA A 433 -2.18 -34.31 -4.38
N ALA A 434 -3.39 -34.87 -4.21
CA ALA A 434 -4.47 -34.27 -3.44
C ALA A 434 -4.07 -33.91 -2.00
N GLN A 435 -4.22 -32.64 -1.63
CA GLN A 435 -4.15 -32.21 -0.25
C GLN A 435 -5.17 -32.98 0.60
N PRO A 436 -4.85 -33.37 1.85
CA PRO A 436 -5.82 -33.93 2.76
C PRO A 436 -7.01 -32.98 2.91
N ARG A 437 -8.22 -33.48 2.68
CA ARG A 437 -9.46 -32.70 2.86
C ARG A 437 -9.47 -32.18 4.30
N ARG A 438 -9.32 -30.86 4.50
CA ARG A 438 -9.54 -30.21 5.78
C ARG A 438 -10.92 -30.66 6.30
N GLY A 439 -10.93 -31.32 7.45
CA GLY A 439 -12.15 -31.83 8.05
C GLY A 439 -13.16 -30.69 8.23
N LYS A 440 -14.46 -31.00 8.08
CA LYS A 440 -15.53 -30.01 8.31
C LYS A 440 -15.38 -29.46 9.74
N GLN A 441 -14.93 -28.23 9.84
CA GLN A 441 -14.88 -27.49 11.10
C GLN A 441 -16.32 -27.43 11.64
N PRO A 442 -16.59 -27.80 12.90
CA PRO A 442 -17.94 -27.79 13.43
C PRO A 442 -18.48 -26.36 13.37
N ALA A 443 -19.74 -26.21 12.92
CA ALA A 443 -20.36 -24.89 12.77
C ALA A 443 -20.36 -24.16 14.13
N ALA A 444 -19.65 -23.03 14.19
CA ALA A 444 -19.53 -22.25 15.42
C ALA A 444 -20.91 -21.75 15.86
N VAL A 445 -21.27 -21.99 17.12
CA VAL A 445 -22.54 -21.54 17.70
C VAL A 445 -22.57 -20.02 17.72
N MET A 446 -23.47 -19.41 16.94
CA MET A 446 -23.51 -17.96 16.74
C MET A 446 -23.77 -17.18 18.04
N LYS A 447 -22.76 -16.42 18.50
CA LYS A 447 -22.96 -15.24 19.37
C LYS A 447 -21.96 -14.10 19.08
N ILE A 448 -22.46 -13.11 18.33
CA ILE A 448 -22.32 -11.66 18.57
C ILE A 448 -21.02 -10.97 18.05
N PRO A 449 -21.07 -9.71 17.54
CA PRO A 449 -20.21 -9.26 16.42
C PRO A 449 -18.74 -8.90 16.69
N ILE A 450 -18.18 -9.13 17.88
CA ILE A 450 -16.91 -8.48 18.27
C ILE A 450 -15.69 -8.97 17.48
N ASP A 451 -15.70 -10.24 17.06
CA ASP A 451 -14.59 -10.83 16.32
C ASP A 451 -14.55 -10.43 14.84
N GLU A 452 -15.67 -9.96 14.27
CA GLU A 452 -15.68 -9.33 12.94
C GLU A 452 -14.90 -8.01 12.95
N LEU A 453 -15.17 -7.12 13.92
CA LEU A 453 -14.38 -5.89 14.09
C LEU A 453 -12.90 -6.17 14.32
N ARG A 454 -12.56 -7.22 15.07
CA ARG A 454 -11.17 -7.64 15.29
C ARG A 454 -10.53 -8.22 14.03
N ALA A 455 -11.28 -8.85 13.14
CA ALA A 455 -10.80 -9.22 11.81
C ALA A 455 -10.56 -7.98 10.93
N THR A 456 -11.50 -7.03 10.90
CA THR A 456 -11.36 -5.75 10.16
C THR A 456 -10.14 -4.95 10.64
N LEU A 457 -9.91 -4.88 11.95
CA LEU A 457 -8.73 -4.27 12.59
C LEU A 457 -7.42 -4.99 12.27
N ARG A 458 -7.45 -6.27 11.88
CA ARG A 458 -6.27 -7.07 11.53
C ARG A 458 -5.98 -7.11 10.01
N SER A 459 -6.84 -6.52 9.18
CA SER A 459 -6.57 -6.40 7.75
C SER A 459 -5.24 -5.68 7.45
N LEU A 460 -4.58 -6.04 6.35
CA LEU A 460 -3.41 -5.32 5.86
C LEU A 460 -3.77 -4.02 5.13
N TYR A 461 -5.02 -3.91 4.65
CA TYR A 461 -5.53 -2.76 3.90
C TYR A 461 -6.86 -2.29 4.49
N PRO A 462 -7.18 -0.97 4.44
CA PRO A 462 -8.47 -0.44 4.88
C PRO A 462 -9.65 -1.13 4.18
N GLU A 463 -10.66 -1.54 4.95
CA GLU A 463 -11.94 -1.98 4.39
C GLU A 463 -12.86 -0.76 4.20
N VAL A 464 -13.58 -0.69 3.08
CA VAL A 464 -14.25 0.55 2.62
C VAL A 464 -15.77 0.44 2.45
N ALA A 465 -16.40 -0.67 2.87
CA ALA A 465 -17.85 -0.87 2.71
C ALA A 465 -18.70 0.06 3.61
N LEU A 466 -18.11 0.56 4.71
CA LEU A 466 -18.58 1.69 5.50
C LEU A 466 -17.41 2.70 5.63
N PRO A 467 -17.44 3.88 4.98
CA PRO A 467 -16.30 4.78 4.99
C PRO A 467 -15.98 5.32 6.40
N VAL A 468 -14.72 5.17 6.81
CA VAL A 468 -14.16 5.64 8.08
C VAL A 468 -12.94 6.51 7.82
N SER A 469 -12.97 7.74 8.29
CA SER A 469 -11.82 8.64 8.33
C SER A 469 -11.24 8.70 9.75
N LEU A 470 -9.94 8.97 9.85
CA LEU A 470 -9.15 8.95 11.07
C LEU A 470 -8.27 10.19 11.13
N THR A 471 -8.09 10.76 12.32
CA THR A 471 -7.04 11.73 12.61
C THR A 471 -6.44 11.44 13.98
N LEU A 472 -5.13 11.41 14.06
CA LEU A 472 -4.37 11.27 15.30
C LEU A 472 -3.78 12.61 15.71
N ASN A 473 -3.93 12.96 16.99
CA ASN A 473 -3.31 14.15 17.55
C ASN A 473 -2.53 13.82 18.83
N PHE A 474 -1.30 14.33 18.91
CA PHE A 474 -0.48 14.29 20.12
C PHE A 474 -0.48 15.66 20.81
N LEU A 475 -0.71 15.67 22.11
CA LEU A 475 -0.59 16.84 22.98
C LEU A 475 0.09 16.47 24.30
N ASN A 476 0.86 17.38 24.87
CA ASN A 476 1.17 17.37 26.30
C ASN A 476 0.17 18.29 27.03
N ILE A 477 -0.65 17.73 27.92
CA ILE A 477 -1.66 18.45 28.71
C ILE A 477 -1.12 18.65 30.14
N PRO A 478 -1.22 19.85 30.74
CA PRO A 478 -0.84 20.07 32.13
C PRO A 478 -1.53 19.07 33.08
N GLN A 479 -0.78 18.57 34.07
CA GLN A 479 -1.19 17.54 35.04
C GLN A 479 -1.53 16.15 34.47
N ARG A 480 -1.88 16.01 33.18
CA ARG A 480 -2.15 14.70 32.52
C ARG A 480 -0.95 14.16 31.74
N GLY A 481 0.02 15.00 31.39
CA GLY A 481 1.20 14.61 30.61
C GLY A 481 0.87 14.37 29.13
N SER A 482 1.64 13.48 28.50
CA SER A 482 1.52 13.16 27.08
C SER A 482 0.28 12.32 26.79
N VAL A 483 -0.57 12.81 25.88
CA VAL A 483 -1.81 12.14 25.45
C VAL A 483 -1.90 12.02 23.93
N LEU A 484 -2.54 10.95 23.50
CA LEU A 484 -2.92 10.66 22.12
C LEU A 484 -4.44 10.73 22.01
N THR A 485 -4.93 11.69 21.22
CA THR A 485 -6.33 11.81 20.82
C THR A 485 -6.53 11.12 19.49
N THR A 486 -7.43 10.14 19.47
CA THR A 486 -7.86 9.39 18.28
C THR A 486 -9.24 9.87 17.87
N SER A 487 -9.34 10.58 16.76
CA SER A 487 -10.59 11.14 16.22
C SER A 487 -11.06 10.36 15.00
N LEU A 488 -12.30 9.87 15.03
CA LEU A 488 -12.92 9.08 13.97
C LEU A 488 -14.10 9.84 13.39
N LYS A 489 -14.32 9.73 12.08
CA LYS A 489 -15.54 10.15 11.37
C LYS A 489 -16.05 8.97 10.55
N VAL A 490 -17.28 8.53 10.81
CA VAL A 490 -17.92 7.41 10.11
C VAL A 490 -19.04 7.96 9.25
N VAL A 491 -19.04 7.68 7.95
CA VAL A 491 -20.08 8.15 7.01
C VAL A 491 -21.35 7.32 7.20
N THR A 492 -22.43 7.97 7.61
CA THR A 492 -23.69 7.33 8.04
C THR A 492 -24.87 7.59 7.11
N SER A 493 -24.73 8.42 6.08
CA SER A 493 -25.78 8.73 5.08
C SER A 493 -26.43 7.51 4.39
N ARG A 494 -25.74 6.35 4.36
CA ARG A 494 -26.24 5.07 3.80
C ARG A 494 -26.51 3.99 4.87
N VAL A 495 -26.75 4.35 6.12
CA VAL A 495 -27.07 3.43 7.22
C VAL A 495 -28.58 3.31 7.41
N GLU A 496 -29.07 2.10 7.69
CA GLU A 496 -30.51 1.84 7.85
C GLU A 496 -30.99 2.19 9.27
N LEU A 497 -32.04 3.01 9.36
CA LEU A 497 -32.66 3.41 10.63
C LEU A 497 -33.86 2.53 10.97
N GLU A 498 -33.78 1.78 12.07
CA GLU A 498 -34.83 0.92 12.61
C GLU A 498 -35.82 1.70 13.50
N PRO A 499 -37.11 1.33 13.55
CA PRO A 499 -38.08 1.99 14.43
C PRO A 499 -37.88 1.59 15.90
N VAL A 500 -37.81 2.58 16.79
CA VAL A 500 -37.65 2.41 18.25
C VAL A 500 -38.65 3.33 18.96
N GLY A 501 -39.85 2.82 19.21
CA GLY A 501 -40.96 3.59 19.78
C GLY A 501 -41.36 4.77 18.89
N ALA A 502 -41.40 5.98 19.44
CA ALA A 502 -41.66 7.21 18.70
C ALA A 502 -40.43 7.81 17.97
N THR A 503 -39.32 7.07 17.91
CA THR A 503 -38.06 7.48 17.26
C THR A 503 -37.62 6.45 16.22
N ARG A 504 -36.65 6.80 15.37
CA ARG A 504 -35.87 5.83 14.61
C ARG A 504 -34.41 5.87 15.05
N ALA A 505 -33.74 4.73 15.03
CA ALA A 505 -32.36 4.60 15.50
C ALA A 505 -31.53 3.63 14.67
N ALA A 506 -30.21 3.84 14.66
CA ALA A 506 -29.24 2.90 14.10
C ALA A 506 -28.06 2.76 15.06
N ASN A 507 -27.38 1.62 15.02
CA ASN A 507 -26.23 1.34 15.88
C ASN A 507 -24.98 1.13 15.02
N ILE A 508 -23.92 1.87 15.31
CA ILE A 508 -22.59 1.68 14.76
C ILE A 508 -21.70 1.13 15.88
N ASP A 509 -21.22 -0.10 15.72
CA ASP A 509 -20.19 -0.65 16.60
C ASP A 509 -18.82 -0.14 16.14
N ILE A 510 -18.02 0.38 17.06
CA ILE A 510 -16.67 0.89 16.79
C ILE A 510 -15.63 0.24 17.69
N ALA A 511 -14.43 0.03 17.17
CA ALA A 511 -13.30 -0.50 17.91
C ALA A 511 -11.99 0.14 17.43
N GLY A 512 -11.00 0.20 18.31
CA GLY A 512 -9.67 0.72 17.98
C GLY A 512 -8.54 0.09 18.82
N LEU A 513 -7.37 0.00 18.21
CA LEU A 513 -6.13 -0.52 18.79
C LEU A 513 -5.02 0.51 18.61
N ILE A 514 -4.29 0.79 19.68
CA ILE A 514 -3.05 1.57 19.67
C ILE A 514 -1.91 0.56 19.85
N LEU A 515 -1.04 0.47 18.85
CA LEU A 515 0.00 -0.54 18.70
C LEU A 515 1.38 0.12 18.71
N ASP A 516 2.33 -0.41 19.48
CA ASP A 516 3.75 0.02 19.38
C ASP A 516 4.41 -0.54 18.09
N ILE A 517 5.67 -0.13 17.81
CA ILE A 517 6.41 -0.63 16.64
C ILE A 517 6.60 -2.16 16.64
N GLN A 518 6.53 -2.83 17.79
CA GLN A 518 6.59 -4.29 17.91
C GLN A 518 5.25 -4.95 17.55
N GLY A 519 4.17 -4.19 17.38
CA GLY A 519 2.82 -4.69 17.10
C GLY A 519 2.08 -5.12 18.35
N LYS A 520 2.55 -4.73 19.55
CA LYS A 520 1.88 -5.01 20.82
C LYS A 520 0.86 -3.91 21.11
N VAL A 521 -0.33 -4.31 21.54
CA VAL A 521 -1.39 -3.40 22.00
C VAL A 521 -0.93 -2.69 23.28
N VAL A 522 -0.87 -1.37 23.25
CA VAL A 522 -0.60 -0.51 24.43
C VAL A 522 -1.88 0.14 24.98
N SER A 523 -2.91 0.29 24.13
CA SER A 523 -4.26 0.70 24.53
C SER A 523 -5.28 0.22 23.48
N SER A 524 -6.53 0.07 23.88
CA SER A 524 -7.63 -0.32 23.01
C SER A 524 -8.96 0.22 23.52
N PHE A 525 -9.90 0.48 22.62
CA PHE A 525 -11.27 0.86 22.95
C PHE A 525 -12.29 0.11 22.08
N GLU A 526 -13.46 -0.17 22.65
CA GLU A 526 -14.63 -0.75 21.99
C GLU A 526 -15.85 0.08 22.46
N ASN A 527 -16.77 0.47 21.57
CA ASN A 527 -17.94 1.29 21.91
C ASN A 527 -19.09 1.10 20.89
N ARG A 528 -20.32 1.49 21.25
CA ARG A 528 -21.51 1.49 20.38
C ARG A 528 -22.11 2.89 20.29
N LEU A 529 -22.11 3.46 19.09
CA LEU A 529 -22.76 4.73 18.81
C LEU A 529 -24.21 4.47 18.38
N THR A 530 -25.19 4.91 19.17
CA THR A 530 -26.61 4.87 18.78
C THR A 530 -27.04 6.21 18.19
N ILE A 531 -27.19 6.27 16.87
CA ILE A 531 -27.86 7.35 16.16
C ILE A 531 -29.34 7.30 16.54
N LYS A 532 -29.96 8.44 16.89
CA LYS A 532 -31.40 8.56 17.15
C LYS A 532 -31.97 9.77 16.43
N ILE A 533 -33.14 9.60 15.83
CA ILE A 533 -33.91 10.68 15.20
C ILE A 533 -35.30 10.72 15.81
N ASN A 534 -35.70 11.89 16.29
CA ASN A 534 -37.01 12.16 16.87
C ASN A 534 -38.07 12.37 15.76
N SER A 535 -38.26 11.34 14.95
CA SER A 535 -39.25 11.28 13.87
C SER A 535 -39.69 9.83 13.68
N THR A 536 -40.95 9.63 13.31
CA THR A 536 -41.49 8.33 12.89
C THR A 536 -41.50 8.13 11.37
N ASP A 537 -41.29 9.20 10.58
CA ASP A 537 -41.31 9.13 9.11
C ASP A 537 -40.20 8.21 8.59
N VAL A 538 -40.57 7.29 7.70
CA VAL A 538 -39.68 6.35 7.01
C VAL A 538 -38.69 7.09 6.09
N LYS A 539 -39.02 8.31 5.63
CA LYS A 539 -38.12 9.16 4.83
C LYS A 539 -37.05 9.88 5.65
N SER A 540 -37.07 9.78 6.98
CA SER A 540 -36.07 10.40 7.85
C SER A 540 -34.69 9.79 7.56
N SER A 541 -33.77 10.59 7.02
CA SER A 541 -32.41 10.13 6.70
C SER A 541 -31.48 10.25 7.91
N PRO A 542 -30.49 9.34 8.07
CA PRO A 542 -29.42 9.51 9.05
C PRO A 542 -28.57 10.76 8.75
N PRO A 543 -27.85 11.31 9.74
CA PRO A 543 -26.86 12.36 9.48
C PRO A 543 -25.77 11.85 8.53
N ASP A 544 -25.14 12.76 7.78
CA ASP A 544 -24.12 12.39 6.80
C ASP A 544 -22.94 11.61 7.40
N SER A 545 -22.54 11.99 8.62
CA SER A 545 -21.53 11.29 9.40
C SER A 545 -21.74 11.45 10.90
N VAL A 546 -21.22 10.50 11.68
CA VAL A 546 -21.02 10.62 13.12
C VAL A 546 -19.53 10.69 13.44
N SER A 547 -19.16 11.37 14.52
CA SER A 547 -17.77 11.48 14.98
C SER A 547 -17.60 10.91 16.39
N TYR A 548 -16.43 10.34 16.67
CA TYR A 548 -16.07 9.83 18.00
C TYR A 548 -14.62 10.17 18.33
N ASN A 549 -14.36 10.51 19.59
CA ASN A 549 -13.02 10.83 20.09
C ASN A 549 -12.67 9.90 21.26
N HIS A 550 -11.50 9.27 21.18
CA HIS A 550 -10.87 8.55 22.29
C HIS A 550 -9.58 9.26 22.71
N LEU A 551 -9.31 9.34 24.01
CA LEU A 551 -8.07 9.89 24.55
C LEU A 551 -7.35 8.82 25.38
N ALA A 552 -6.08 8.59 25.07
CA ALA A 552 -5.19 7.69 25.81
C ALA A 552 -3.97 8.46 26.34
N ALA A 553 -3.53 8.17 27.57
CA ALA A 553 -2.20 8.56 28.01
C ALA A 553 -1.16 7.72 27.24
N ILE A 554 -0.08 8.34 26.77
CA ILE A 554 0.88 7.71 25.87
C ILE A 554 2.32 8.07 26.24
N LYS A 555 3.26 7.14 26.02
CA LYS A 555 4.70 7.37 26.22
C LYS A 555 5.35 7.86 24.91
N PRO A 556 6.57 8.44 24.96
CA PRO A 556 7.36 8.67 23.77
C PRO A 556 7.58 7.39 22.96
N GLY A 557 7.58 7.51 21.62
CA GLY A 557 7.70 6.39 20.70
C GLY A 557 6.81 6.51 19.46
N LEU A 558 7.01 5.59 18.51
CA LEU A 558 6.25 5.50 17.26
C LEU A 558 5.14 4.46 17.41
N TYR A 559 3.91 4.84 17.06
CA TYR A 559 2.71 4.01 17.23
C TYR A 559 1.87 3.96 15.96
N GLN A 560 1.25 2.80 15.68
CA GLN A 560 0.15 2.71 14.73
C GLN A 560 -1.17 2.69 15.50
N VAL A 561 -2.11 3.55 15.12
CA VAL A 561 -3.49 3.42 15.57
C VAL A 561 -4.31 2.84 14.43
N ARG A 562 -5.03 1.77 14.73
CA ARG A 562 -5.99 1.11 13.83
C ARG A 562 -7.39 1.30 14.39
N VAL A 563 -8.34 1.64 13.54
CA VAL A 563 -9.77 1.78 13.89
C VAL A 563 -10.65 0.99 12.93
N ALA A 564 -11.79 0.52 13.42
CA ALA A 564 -12.85 -0.06 12.61
C ALA A 564 -14.23 0.39 13.09
N ALA A 565 -15.16 0.51 12.17
CA ALA A 565 -16.58 0.75 12.43
C ALA A 565 -17.42 -0.27 11.64
N ARG A 566 -18.58 -0.65 12.20
CA ARG A 566 -19.49 -1.63 11.61
C ARG A 566 -20.94 -1.17 11.80
N ASP A 567 -21.69 -1.14 10.71
CA ASP A 567 -23.15 -1.05 10.74
C ASP A 567 -23.69 -2.32 11.41
N ALA A 568 -24.33 -2.18 12.58
CA ALA A 568 -24.83 -3.32 13.34
C ALA A 568 -25.91 -4.12 12.57
N LYS A 569 -26.69 -3.44 11.72
CA LYS A 569 -27.83 -3.95 10.97
C LYS A 569 -27.42 -4.55 9.62
N GLN A 570 -26.67 -3.80 8.83
CA GLN A 570 -26.25 -4.23 7.48
C GLN A 570 -24.96 -5.06 7.47
N GLY A 571 -24.23 -5.15 8.59
CA GLY A 571 -22.96 -5.86 8.69
C GLY A 571 -21.79 -5.20 7.94
N ARG A 572 -22.04 -4.08 7.26
CA ARG A 572 -21.02 -3.32 6.51
C ARG A 572 -19.98 -2.76 7.47
N ALA A 573 -18.77 -3.28 7.36
CA ALA A 573 -17.61 -2.80 8.11
C ALA A 573 -16.72 -1.89 7.25
N GLY A 574 -15.93 -1.06 7.93
CA GLY A 574 -14.79 -0.39 7.34
C GLY A 574 -13.75 -0.06 8.39
N SER A 575 -12.54 0.27 7.95
CA SER A 575 -11.40 0.55 8.82
C SER A 575 -10.51 1.65 8.26
N SER A 576 -9.69 2.20 9.15
CA SER A 576 -8.63 3.16 8.81
C SER A 576 -7.47 2.97 9.78
N PHE A 577 -6.27 3.36 9.38
CA PHE A 577 -5.11 3.37 10.27
C PHE A 577 -4.14 4.50 9.91
N GLN A 578 -3.45 5.00 10.92
CA GLN A 578 -2.44 6.05 10.79
C GLN A 578 -1.27 5.75 11.74
N TRP A 579 -0.08 6.23 11.37
CA TRP A 579 1.11 6.22 12.21
C TRP A 579 1.30 7.59 12.86
N ILE A 580 1.68 7.61 14.14
CA ILE A 580 2.04 8.84 14.86
C ILE A 580 3.31 8.64 15.67
N GLU A 581 4.20 9.62 15.61
CA GLU A 581 5.40 9.71 16.43
C GLU A 581 5.11 10.62 17.64
N ILE A 582 5.32 10.08 18.84
CA ILE A 582 5.21 10.81 20.11
C ILE A 582 6.63 11.22 20.52
N PRO A 583 6.97 12.51 20.55
CA PRO A 583 8.31 12.98 20.87
C PRO A 583 8.65 12.74 22.35
N ASP A 584 9.93 12.47 22.62
CA ASP A 584 10.45 12.44 23.98
C ASP A 584 10.68 13.87 24.49
N LEU A 585 9.74 14.35 25.31
CA LEU A 585 9.86 15.65 25.95
C LEU A 585 10.86 15.68 27.11
N GLU A 586 11.22 14.52 27.69
CA GLU A 586 12.21 14.43 28.78
C GLU A 586 13.64 14.66 28.27
N SER A 587 13.89 14.41 26.97
CA SER A 587 15.13 14.73 26.26
C SER A 587 15.52 16.23 26.30
N LYS A 588 14.58 17.12 26.61
CA LYS A 588 14.71 18.60 26.53
C LYS A 588 15.07 19.13 25.14
N THR A 589 14.89 18.33 24.08
CA THR A 589 14.98 18.80 22.69
C THR A 589 13.71 19.55 22.29
N LEU A 590 13.86 20.59 21.46
CA LEU A 590 12.75 21.39 20.92
C LEU A 590 11.78 20.47 20.16
N ALA A 591 10.50 20.48 20.54
CA ALA A 591 9.49 19.59 20.00
C ALA A 591 8.16 20.31 19.73
N LEU A 592 7.29 19.69 18.94
CA LEU A 592 5.98 20.22 18.57
C LEU A 592 4.88 19.18 18.81
N SER A 593 3.71 19.63 19.25
CA SER A 593 2.46 18.84 19.12
C SER A 593 2.16 18.56 17.64
N THR A 594 1.24 17.63 17.35
CA THR A 594 0.68 17.55 15.98
C THR A 594 0.02 18.86 15.58
N LEU A 595 -0.15 19.05 14.26
CA LEU A 595 -1.01 20.10 13.72
C LEU A 595 -2.47 19.68 13.90
N ILE A 596 -3.18 20.35 14.80
CA ILE A 596 -4.62 20.17 14.99
C ILE A 596 -5.31 21.05 13.95
N VAL A 597 -5.90 20.43 12.92
CA VAL A 597 -6.42 21.14 11.74
C VAL A 597 -7.95 21.15 11.68
N GLY A 598 -8.53 22.31 11.36
CA GLY A 598 -9.97 22.51 11.17
C GLY A 598 -10.29 23.35 9.94
N GLU A 599 -11.53 23.27 9.47
CA GLU A 599 -12.03 24.03 8.32
C GLU A 599 -12.88 25.23 8.77
N ARG A 600 -12.66 26.41 8.16
CA ARG A 600 -13.60 27.53 8.20
C ARG A 600 -14.12 27.83 6.79
N LYS A 601 -15.42 27.71 6.55
CA LYS A 601 -16.05 28.05 5.27
C LYS A 601 -16.36 29.54 5.18
N LEU A 602 -16.13 30.14 4.01
CA LEU A 602 -16.57 31.51 3.73
C LEU A 602 -18.11 31.58 3.69
N GLY A 603 -18.66 32.73 4.12
CA GLY A 603 -20.11 32.94 4.26
C GLY A 603 -20.71 32.55 5.63
N ALA A 604 -19.96 31.87 6.50
CA ALA A 604 -20.34 31.65 7.90
C ALA A 604 -20.05 32.91 8.75
N GLU A 605 -20.75 34.01 8.48
CA GLU A 605 -20.50 35.29 9.16
C GLU A 605 -21.15 35.40 10.54
N GLY A 606 -20.40 36.02 11.45
CA GLY A 606 -20.82 36.33 12.82
C GLY A 606 -19.69 36.03 13.81
N PRO A 607 -18.98 37.03 14.36
CA PRO A 607 -18.04 36.78 15.46
C PRO A 607 -18.78 36.17 16.65
N PRO A 608 -18.13 35.36 17.50
CA PRO A 608 -18.77 34.69 18.63
C PRO A 608 -19.32 35.71 19.63
N ARG A 609 -20.62 35.98 19.53
CA ARG A 609 -21.37 36.77 20.52
C ARG A 609 -21.60 35.92 21.77
N ILE A 610 -20.57 35.87 22.61
CA ILE A 610 -20.76 35.60 24.03
C ILE A 610 -21.60 36.76 24.57
N ASP A 611 -22.89 36.50 24.81
CA ASP A 611 -23.80 37.37 25.55
C ASP A 611 -23.70 36.99 27.03
N PRO A 612 -22.96 37.74 27.88
CA PRO A 612 -22.74 37.34 29.27
C PRO A 612 -24.02 37.38 30.12
N SER A 613 -25.11 37.95 29.60
CA SER A 613 -26.40 38.03 30.29
C SER A 613 -27.25 36.75 30.14
N LYS A 614 -26.83 35.78 29.32
CA LYS A 614 -27.60 34.55 29.02
C LYS A 614 -26.85 33.27 29.39
N PRO A 615 -27.18 32.65 30.53
CA PRO A 615 -26.77 31.28 30.81
C PRO A 615 -27.44 30.33 29.80
N GLY A 616 -26.65 29.75 28.88
CA GLY A 616 -27.16 28.87 27.82
C GLY A 616 -27.49 29.58 26.51
N GLY A 617 -26.55 30.36 25.95
CA GLY A 617 -26.68 30.92 24.60
C GLY A 617 -26.70 29.83 23.52
N ASP A 618 -27.71 29.86 22.65
CA ASP A 618 -28.15 28.76 21.77
C ASP A 618 -27.25 28.46 20.54
N LYS A 619 -25.96 28.82 20.60
CA LYS A 619 -24.92 28.46 19.63
C LYS A 619 -23.58 28.28 20.34
N ASP A 620 -23.04 27.07 20.28
CA ASP A 620 -21.73 26.75 20.84
C ASP A 620 -20.63 27.49 20.03
N PRO A 621 -19.70 28.22 20.66
CA PRO A 621 -18.53 28.79 19.98
C PRO A 621 -17.71 27.78 19.16
N PHE A 622 -17.77 26.48 19.49
CA PHE A 622 -17.11 25.42 18.73
C PHE A 622 -17.78 25.08 17.38
N ASP A 623 -19.01 25.54 17.11
CA ASP A 623 -19.68 25.26 15.82
C ASP A 623 -18.96 25.88 14.60
N GLN A 624 -18.18 26.95 14.80
CA GLN A 624 -17.46 27.65 13.73
C GLN A 624 -16.07 27.07 13.40
N VAL A 625 -15.53 26.17 14.24
CA VAL A 625 -14.21 25.55 14.03
C VAL A 625 -14.30 24.06 14.38
N ARG A 626 -14.72 23.27 13.40
CA ARG A 626 -14.79 21.81 13.53
C ARG A 626 -13.48 21.17 13.07
N LEU A 627 -12.97 20.23 13.88
CA LEU A 627 -11.81 19.39 13.54
C LEU A 627 -12.09 18.67 12.21
N ASN A 628 -11.19 18.82 11.23
CA ASN A 628 -11.34 18.19 9.93
C ASN A 628 -10.73 16.78 9.99
N VAL A 629 -11.57 15.76 10.13
CA VAL A 629 -11.15 14.37 10.39
C VAL A 629 -10.89 13.57 9.11
N ASP A 630 -11.40 14.05 7.98
CA ASP A 630 -11.28 13.46 6.64
C ASP A 630 -10.20 14.12 5.76
N HIS A 631 -9.53 15.15 6.27
CA HIS A 631 -8.41 15.88 5.65
C HIS A 631 -8.77 16.51 4.29
N ARG A 632 -10.05 16.73 4.01
CA ARG A 632 -10.57 17.32 2.77
C ARG A 632 -11.12 18.72 2.98
N PHE A 633 -10.78 19.64 2.08
CA PHE A 633 -11.11 21.06 2.20
C PHE A 633 -11.60 21.61 0.86
N THR A 634 -12.66 22.42 0.84
CA THR A 634 -13.04 23.10 -0.41
C THR A 634 -12.06 24.23 -0.71
N ARG A 635 -11.82 24.53 -1.99
CA ARG A 635 -10.98 25.68 -2.42
C ARG A 635 -11.44 27.03 -1.85
N THR A 636 -12.73 27.15 -1.52
CA THR A 636 -13.38 28.32 -0.91
C THR A 636 -13.35 28.32 0.63
N SER A 637 -12.64 27.37 1.25
CA SER A 637 -12.43 27.31 2.69
C SER A 637 -11.09 27.91 3.10
N HIS A 638 -10.95 28.14 4.40
CA HIS A 638 -9.69 28.44 5.04
C HIS A 638 -9.31 27.26 5.96
N LEU A 639 -8.07 26.81 5.82
CA LEU A 639 -7.46 25.79 6.68
C LEU A 639 -6.92 26.49 7.93
N ARG A 640 -7.48 26.18 9.10
CA ARG A 640 -6.98 26.62 10.40
C ARG A 640 -6.14 25.53 11.03
N PHE A 641 -5.00 25.87 11.62
CA PHE A 641 -4.23 24.92 12.42
C PHE A 641 -3.76 25.50 13.75
N LEU A 642 -3.59 24.63 14.74
CA LEU A 642 -2.99 24.89 16.05
C LEU A 642 -1.89 23.87 16.31
N THR A 643 -0.77 24.32 16.87
CA THR A 643 0.30 23.49 17.44
C THR A 643 0.82 24.10 18.73
N PHE A 644 1.49 23.31 19.56
CA PHE A 644 2.17 23.77 20.78
C PHE A 644 3.67 23.46 20.67
N VAL A 645 4.49 24.46 20.98
CA VAL A 645 5.94 24.36 21.06
C VAL A 645 6.34 23.94 22.47
N TYR A 646 7.13 22.87 22.56
CA TYR A 646 7.64 22.30 23.80
C TYR A 646 9.17 22.44 23.86
N ASN A 647 9.72 22.56 25.07
CA ASN A 647 11.17 22.64 25.33
C ASN A 647 11.89 23.81 24.62
N ALA A 648 11.21 24.95 24.45
CA ALA A 648 11.84 26.18 23.95
C ALA A 648 12.87 26.74 24.96
N PHE A 649 14.00 27.24 24.48
CA PHE A 649 15.10 27.72 25.29
C PHE A 649 14.78 29.09 25.89
N GLY A 650 14.79 29.18 27.22
CA GLY A 650 14.28 30.32 27.98
C GLY A 650 12.92 30.05 28.65
N ALA A 651 12.26 28.92 28.34
CA ALA A 651 11.04 28.49 29.01
C ALA A 651 11.27 27.99 30.46
N LYS A 652 11.62 28.91 31.37
CA LYS A 652 11.44 28.66 32.80
C LYS A 652 9.93 28.71 33.12
N PRO A 653 9.36 27.72 33.83
CA PRO A 653 7.98 27.83 34.30
C PRO A 653 7.83 29.00 35.26
N LEU A 654 6.85 29.87 35.00
CA LEU A 654 6.35 30.82 35.98
C LEU A 654 5.51 30.04 37.01
N VAL A 655 6.20 29.39 37.95
CA VAL A 655 5.54 28.77 39.11
C VAL A 655 4.91 29.90 39.94
N PRO A 656 3.59 29.90 40.17
CA PRO A 656 2.99 30.83 41.11
C PRO A 656 3.55 30.54 42.50
N THR A 657 4.35 31.45 43.05
CA THR A 657 4.72 31.42 44.46
C THR A 657 3.42 31.53 45.28
N PRO A 658 3.15 30.62 46.23
CA PRO A 658 2.06 30.80 47.17
C PRO A 658 2.19 32.15 47.85
N GLU A 659 1.11 32.94 47.87
CA GLU A 659 1.10 34.23 48.55
C GLU A 659 1.39 34.02 50.04
N SER A 660 2.50 34.57 50.53
CA SER A 660 2.76 34.59 51.98
C SER A 660 1.70 35.47 52.65
N PRO A 661 0.95 34.95 53.64
CA PRO A 661 -0.20 35.65 54.20
C PRO A 661 0.20 36.68 55.26
N ASP A 662 1.09 37.62 54.91
CA ASP A 662 1.53 38.70 55.80
C ASP A 662 1.63 40.04 55.04
N ASN A 663 0.77 40.99 55.44
CA ASN A 663 0.63 42.29 54.80
C ASN A 663 1.37 43.36 55.62
N SER A 664 2.64 43.65 55.29
CA SER A 664 3.31 44.85 55.78
C SER A 664 4.18 45.57 54.72
N GLN A 665 3.67 46.75 54.36
CA GLN A 665 4.26 47.87 53.61
C GLN A 665 5.76 47.82 53.29
N GLY A 666 6.10 47.90 52.00
CA GLY A 666 7.46 48.23 51.53
C GLY A 666 7.52 48.56 50.04
N ASN A 667 7.94 49.78 49.69
CA ASN A 667 8.11 50.20 48.28
C ASN A 667 9.35 49.53 47.65
N ALA A 668 9.15 48.34 47.07
CA ALA A 668 10.15 47.73 46.19
C ALA A 668 9.98 48.28 44.76
N ALA A 669 10.89 49.15 44.33
CA ALA A 669 10.90 49.64 42.95
C ALA A 669 11.14 48.46 41.97
N MET A 670 10.26 48.29 40.98
CA MET A 670 10.34 47.21 40.01
C MET A 670 11.47 47.47 38.99
N VAL A 671 12.71 47.20 39.40
CA VAL A 671 13.89 47.20 38.51
C VAL A 671 13.75 46.05 37.51
N PRO A 672 13.65 46.31 36.19
CA PRO A 672 13.56 45.26 35.19
C PRO A 672 14.94 44.62 34.97
N THR A 673 15.33 43.72 35.87
CA THR A 673 16.52 42.89 35.67
C THR A 673 16.29 41.94 34.50
N SER A 674 17.29 41.81 33.63
CA SER A 674 17.15 41.18 32.30
C SER A 674 17.13 39.63 32.33
N ALA A 675 16.46 39.05 33.32
CA ALA A 675 16.35 37.60 33.53
C ALA A 675 15.04 36.99 32.98
N ASN A 676 14.05 37.82 32.62
CA ASN A 676 12.72 37.41 32.12
C ASN A 676 12.61 37.40 30.58
N ALA A 677 13.71 37.16 29.86
CA ALA A 677 13.65 36.97 28.42
C ALA A 677 13.02 35.59 28.10
N GLY A 678 11.75 35.60 27.67
CA GLY A 678 11.09 34.42 27.10
C GLY A 678 11.74 33.97 25.78
N PRO A 679 11.40 32.77 25.28
CA PRO A 679 12.09 32.16 24.14
C PRO A 679 11.91 32.95 22.84
N ASP A 680 13.00 33.17 22.08
CA ASP A 680 12.94 33.84 20.76
C ASP A 680 12.60 32.83 19.65
N LEU A 681 11.31 32.49 19.61
CA LEU A 681 10.73 31.57 18.63
C LEU A 681 10.35 32.30 17.33
N ALA A 682 10.71 31.71 16.20
CA ALA A 682 10.20 32.08 14.89
C ALA A 682 9.55 30.88 14.19
N VAL A 683 8.65 31.13 13.26
CA VAL A 683 7.89 30.09 12.57
C VAL A 683 7.76 30.39 11.09
N GLN A 684 7.94 29.36 10.27
CA GLN A 684 7.74 29.37 8.84
C GLN A 684 6.63 28.37 8.50
N VAL A 685 5.69 28.80 7.66
CA VAL A 685 4.56 28.00 7.18
C VAL A 685 4.72 27.80 5.68
N GLN A 686 4.60 26.57 5.21
CA GLN A 686 4.72 26.23 3.79
C GLN A 686 3.66 25.21 3.41
N VAL A 687 3.18 25.27 2.16
CA VAL A 687 2.38 24.19 1.57
C VAL A 687 3.13 23.65 0.37
N PHE A 688 3.32 22.34 0.35
CA PHE A 688 3.99 21.60 -0.71
C PHE A 688 2.99 20.84 -1.57
N ARG A 689 3.26 20.81 -2.88
CA ARG A 689 2.64 19.92 -3.85
C ARG A 689 3.76 19.30 -4.67
N ASP A 690 3.75 17.99 -4.87
CA ASP A 690 4.71 17.31 -5.73
C ASP A 690 6.19 17.56 -5.31
N ASN A 691 6.42 17.76 -4.00
CA ASN A 691 7.63 18.26 -3.31
C ASN A 691 8.02 19.74 -3.56
N GLU A 692 7.30 20.49 -4.40
CA GLU A 692 7.53 21.93 -4.62
C GLU A 692 6.68 22.82 -3.68
N PRO A 693 7.23 23.91 -3.12
CA PRO A 693 6.47 24.82 -2.27
C PRO A 693 5.54 25.71 -3.11
N VAL A 694 4.24 25.42 -3.09
CA VAL A 694 3.19 26.22 -3.75
C VAL A 694 2.78 27.45 -2.93
N ILE A 695 3.00 27.41 -1.61
CA ILE A 695 2.85 28.54 -0.69
C ILE A 695 4.04 28.53 0.26
N THR A 696 4.58 29.69 0.59
CA THR A 696 5.58 29.89 1.64
C THR A 696 5.35 31.26 2.27
N ASP A 697 4.92 31.26 3.52
CA ASP A 697 4.76 32.48 4.29
C ASP A 697 6.13 32.99 4.77
N PRO A 698 6.28 34.32 4.99
CA PRO A 698 7.48 34.88 5.61
C PRO A 698 7.80 34.26 6.98
N LEU A 699 9.06 34.34 7.40
CA LEU A 699 9.47 33.89 8.73
C LEU A 699 8.92 34.84 9.81
N HIS A 700 7.80 34.48 10.42
CA HIS A 700 7.15 35.27 11.48
C HIS A 700 7.81 35.01 12.84
N LYS A 701 7.84 36.02 13.72
CA LYS A 701 8.15 35.81 15.14
C LYS A 701 6.88 35.33 15.86
N VAL A 702 7.00 34.29 16.69
CA VAL A 702 5.92 33.85 17.58
C VAL A 702 5.90 34.82 18.77
N SER A 703 4.75 35.43 19.06
CA SER A 703 4.61 36.23 20.28
C SER A 703 4.50 35.30 21.49
N VAL A 704 5.22 35.64 22.55
CA VAL A 704 5.17 34.95 23.85
C VAL A 704 4.62 35.83 24.97
N GLU A 705 4.17 37.04 24.62
CA GLU A 705 3.58 38.00 25.55
C GLU A 705 2.20 37.52 26.03
N GLY A 706 1.94 37.61 27.33
CA GLY A 706 0.70 37.10 27.95
C GLY A 706 0.59 35.58 28.10
N ILE A 707 1.58 34.80 27.64
CA ILE A 707 1.54 33.32 27.75
C ILE A 707 1.99 32.90 29.16
N ALA A 708 1.04 32.45 29.98
CA ALA A 708 1.29 32.05 31.37
C ALA A 708 2.19 30.79 31.52
N ASP A 709 2.11 29.84 30.58
CA ASP A 709 2.93 28.62 30.59
C ASP A 709 3.85 28.56 29.37
N LEU A 710 5.03 29.16 29.52
CA LEU A 710 6.08 29.16 28.50
C LEU A 710 6.65 27.77 28.19
N SER A 711 6.33 26.72 28.96
CA SER A 711 6.74 25.34 28.63
C SER A 711 5.91 24.72 27.50
N ARG A 712 4.74 25.31 27.18
CA ARG A 712 3.83 24.88 26.10
C ARG A 712 3.30 26.09 25.34
N VAL A 713 4.15 26.76 24.55
CA VAL A 713 3.77 27.95 23.77
C VAL A 713 2.84 27.58 22.63
N PRO A 714 1.55 27.98 22.60
CA PRO A 714 0.69 27.78 21.43
C PRO A 714 1.12 28.64 20.25
N TYR A 715 1.01 28.09 19.04
CA TYR A 715 1.00 28.84 17.79
C TYR A 715 -0.17 28.36 16.92
N ALA A 716 -0.95 29.30 16.40
CA ALA A 716 -2.06 29.03 15.50
C ALA A 716 -2.07 30.03 14.34
N ALA A 717 -2.50 29.56 13.17
CA ALA A 717 -2.66 30.39 11.98
C ALA A 717 -3.83 29.90 11.12
N GLU A 718 -4.19 30.73 10.13
CA GLU A 718 -5.22 30.43 9.14
C GLU A 718 -4.64 30.67 7.75
N LEU A 719 -4.81 29.69 6.86
CA LEU A 719 -4.37 29.75 5.47
C LEU A 719 -5.59 29.73 4.54
N THR A 720 -5.59 30.58 3.51
CA THR A 720 -6.61 30.51 2.45
C THR A 720 -6.22 29.48 1.39
N LEU A 721 -7.17 28.66 0.94
CA LEU A 721 -6.94 27.66 -0.10
C LEU A 721 -7.32 28.16 -1.50
N ASN A 722 -7.76 29.43 -1.61
CA ASN A 722 -8.05 30.08 -2.88
C ASN A 722 -6.80 30.09 -3.78
N GLY A 723 -7.00 29.78 -5.06
CA GLY A 723 -5.91 29.74 -6.06
C GLY A 723 -5.18 28.39 -6.16
N LEU A 724 -5.16 27.56 -5.11
CA LEU A 724 -4.71 26.17 -5.23
C LEU A 724 -5.57 25.42 -6.26
N ARG A 725 -5.00 24.39 -6.90
CA ARG A 725 -5.72 23.49 -7.81
C ARG A 725 -6.29 22.31 -6.99
N PRO A 726 -7.25 21.54 -7.50
CA PRO A 726 -7.65 20.29 -6.86
C PRO A 726 -6.49 19.29 -6.73
N GLY A 727 -6.58 18.39 -5.75
CA GLY A 727 -5.59 17.35 -5.46
C GLY A 727 -4.94 17.48 -4.09
N ARG A 728 -3.92 16.66 -3.82
CA ARG A 728 -3.22 16.57 -2.53
C ARG A 728 -2.12 17.61 -2.33
N TYR A 729 -1.93 17.96 -1.06
CA TYR A 729 -0.99 18.94 -0.55
C TYR A 729 -0.45 18.50 0.82
N VAL A 730 0.72 19.02 1.22
CA VAL A 730 1.26 18.86 2.57
C VAL A 730 1.54 20.24 3.15
N LEU A 731 0.83 20.58 4.23
CA LEU A 731 1.17 21.68 5.11
C LEU A 731 2.41 21.29 5.92
N GLN A 732 3.44 22.13 5.93
CA GLN A 732 4.57 22.05 6.85
C GLN A 732 4.61 23.31 7.71
N VAL A 733 4.79 23.11 9.01
CA VAL A 733 5.03 24.19 9.98
C VAL A 733 6.38 23.91 10.63
N THR A 734 7.32 24.83 10.45
CA THR A 734 8.69 24.74 10.99
C THR A 734 8.90 25.84 12.00
N VAL A 735 9.12 25.47 13.26
CA VAL A 735 9.46 26.39 14.35
C VAL A 735 10.97 26.35 14.59
N ILE A 736 11.57 27.53 14.71
CA ILE A 736 13.00 27.76 14.91
C ILE A 736 13.18 28.48 16.24
N ASP A 737 13.95 27.88 17.14
CA ASP A 737 14.43 28.54 18.34
C ASP A 737 15.77 29.22 18.05
N ARG A 738 15.77 30.55 18.04
CA ARG A 738 16.93 31.36 17.65
C ARG A 738 18.00 31.44 18.74
N LEU A 739 17.64 31.15 20.00
CA LEU A 739 18.58 31.13 21.12
C LEU A 739 19.31 29.78 21.18
N ALA A 740 18.56 28.68 21.05
CA ALA A 740 19.11 27.32 20.98
C ALA A 740 19.80 27.01 19.65
N LYS A 741 19.43 27.73 18.57
CA LYS A 741 19.80 27.42 17.17
C LYS A 741 19.30 26.04 16.72
N THR A 742 18.12 25.65 17.21
CA THR A 742 17.45 24.39 16.87
C THR A 742 16.16 24.67 16.11
N SER A 743 15.64 23.65 15.42
CA SER A 743 14.33 23.73 14.75
C SER A 743 13.59 22.41 14.84
N ALA A 744 12.27 22.50 15.00
CA ALA A 744 11.34 21.37 14.95
C ALA A 744 10.33 21.61 13.82
N SER A 745 9.86 20.54 13.17
CA SER A 745 8.89 20.66 12.08
C SER A 745 7.80 19.60 12.21
N GLN A 746 6.58 20.00 11.86
CA GLN A 746 5.42 19.10 11.77
C GLN A 746 4.80 19.20 10.38
N ARG A 747 4.15 18.12 9.95
CA ARG A 747 3.52 18.00 8.63
C ARG A 747 2.10 17.47 8.75
N PHE A 748 1.22 17.94 7.87
CA PHE A 748 -0.16 17.48 7.74
C PHE A 748 -0.52 17.37 6.26
N ALA A 749 -0.84 16.17 5.80
CA ALA A 749 -1.32 15.93 4.44
C ALA A 749 -2.82 16.29 4.35
N PHE A 750 -3.22 16.91 3.25
CA PHE A 750 -4.62 17.27 2.99
C PHE A 750 -4.95 17.24 1.50
N GLU A 751 -6.24 17.13 1.17
CA GLU A 751 -6.76 17.11 -0.20
C GLU A 751 -7.69 18.32 -0.40
N VAL A 752 -7.59 18.95 -1.57
CA VAL A 752 -8.35 20.14 -1.95
C VAL A 752 -9.32 19.77 -3.08
N ASP A 753 -10.59 20.13 -2.86
CA ASP A 753 -11.73 19.90 -3.76
C ASP A 753 -12.06 21.17 -4.61
#